data_AF-A0A4R3MFR9-F1
#
_entry.id   AF-A0A4R3MFR9-F1
#
_cell.length_a   1.000
_cell.length_b   1.000
_cell.length_c   1.000
_cell.angle_alpha   90.00
_cell.angle_beta   90.00
_cell.angle_gamma   90.00
#
_symmetry.space_group_name_H-M   'P 1'
#
loop_
_entity.id
_entity.type
_entity.pdbx_description
1 polymer ?
#
loop_
_entity_poly.entity_id
_entity_poly.type
_entity_poly.pdbx_seq_one_letter_code
_entity_poly.pdbx_strand_id
1 'polypeptide(L)'
;MDEVSKFLGTVHPSLGSLVGIPLYMFLLVIVLTGMFAVLYLIQGTRVWWQLSSVNKYVHQAERAPNPEDVKKAFRGGPFQHLWKEYQDTLHELHKAGSGTIALTEFRATVPAETMFTREVLVDGRLFDDFIRHLPGVLTGLGIIGTFAGLLAGLQGFKPFPIEEAVKGLGPLLLGVQHAFIVSGIAIFCAMLVVFFSRLVLAKLYGLVEKLNQGIDSLYSTGAGEEYLARLVRSSEQNAASTAQLKDALVEDLHKMMTNLVDRQIAAQEASVAALGQHIGEAISTAIAEPMKRVGEAMEVTARGNGDQVNSMLETLLTGFMAKLEDTFGGQMRGINEQMQRSMDSMSAVQSSLQGLLADIKSTNEQASTQMTGTLEDAMRKAADNQQLLTDQMREFVQDFRRLVTEEQNKSKQAMDEAVMKVLSEVATSMAGLENVRKAAAVDEHGRNDLLTSQTTQLVGGLTAQVDTLLSAVSDQVTKTQRNIDALGEVSLHAIDGMNQGALTMGAAAQRFETAGTAVTGVLERSTNVVEALSSASATLRAASVAVQQGFEQYDSTRKAVDTQVVALMGLIDAAKKEAGISQELVNNIKASAEEMRKSETEARGHLDQVNVALVKAFTDFGNSLVSQVKSTIAETDRHLAQGTGHLNGVVQELASAVQRMKRA
;
A
#
# COMPACT_ATOMS: atom_id res chain seq x y z
N MET A 1 49.50 43.14 -41.83
CA MET A 1 48.06 43.30 -42.17
C MET A 1 47.84 43.33 -43.68
N ASP A 2 48.65 44.07 -44.44
CA ASP A 2 48.60 44.05 -45.92
C ASP A 2 48.88 42.69 -46.56
N GLU A 3 49.69 41.82 -45.93
CA GLU A 3 49.86 40.44 -46.42
C GLU A 3 48.64 39.54 -46.14
N VAL A 4 47.92 39.80 -45.03
CA VAL A 4 46.72 39.04 -44.65
C VAL A 4 45.53 39.42 -45.52
N SER A 5 45.36 40.71 -45.83
CA SER A 5 44.34 41.16 -46.79
C SER A 5 44.66 40.66 -48.21
N LYS A 6 45.92 40.69 -48.65
CA LYS A 6 46.32 40.11 -49.94
C LYS A 6 46.04 38.61 -50.04
N PHE A 7 46.31 37.84 -48.97
CA PHE A 7 45.98 36.41 -48.93
C PHE A 7 44.46 36.18 -48.96
N LEU A 8 43.68 36.92 -48.18
CA LEU A 8 42.22 36.84 -48.19
C LEU A 8 41.59 37.24 -49.54
N GLY A 9 42.22 38.17 -50.26
CA GLY A 9 41.85 38.56 -51.63
C GLY A 9 41.99 37.42 -52.66
N THR A 10 42.81 36.39 -52.38
CA THR A 10 42.89 35.19 -53.23
C THR A 10 41.71 34.25 -53.06
N VAL A 11 41.01 34.31 -51.91
CA VAL A 11 39.83 33.48 -51.61
C VAL A 11 38.56 34.10 -52.17
N HIS A 12 38.40 35.42 -52.01
CA HIS A 12 37.36 36.17 -52.69
C HIS A 12 37.80 37.64 -52.83
N PRO A 13 37.65 38.26 -54.01
CA PRO A 13 38.24 39.58 -54.32
C PRO A 13 37.78 40.69 -53.39
N SER A 14 36.59 40.53 -52.79
CA SER A 14 36.03 41.49 -51.83
C SER A 14 36.75 41.47 -50.46
N LEU A 15 37.38 40.36 -50.06
CA LEU A 15 38.10 40.33 -48.79
C LEU A 15 39.49 40.98 -48.86
N GLY A 16 40.00 41.24 -50.06
CA GLY A 16 41.27 41.92 -50.28
C GLY A 16 41.25 43.42 -49.99
N SER A 17 40.07 44.04 -50.01
CA SER A 17 39.86 45.48 -49.75
C SER A 17 39.41 45.80 -48.32
N LEU A 18 39.36 44.80 -47.43
CA LEU A 18 39.04 45.00 -46.02
C LEU A 18 40.23 45.64 -45.29
N VAL A 19 40.03 46.84 -44.75
CA VAL A 19 41.03 47.58 -43.97
C VAL A 19 40.40 48.11 -42.67
N GLY A 20 41.14 48.13 -41.57
CA GLY A 20 40.68 48.68 -40.29
C GLY A 20 39.75 47.74 -39.51
N ILE A 21 38.75 48.32 -38.81
CA ILE A 21 37.85 47.62 -37.87
C ILE A 21 37.09 46.43 -38.51
N PRO A 22 36.57 46.50 -39.75
CA PRO A 22 35.88 45.38 -40.40
C PRO A 22 36.77 44.14 -40.60
N LEU A 23 38.06 44.32 -40.90
CA LEU A 23 39.02 43.22 -41.05
C LEU A 23 39.25 42.49 -39.71
N TYR A 24 39.37 43.25 -38.62
CA TYR A 24 39.52 42.68 -37.28
C TYR A 24 38.28 41.88 -36.86
N MET A 25 37.08 42.39 -37.12
CA MET A 25 35.84 41.68 -36.81
C MET A 25 35.72 40.39 -37.63
N PHE A 26 36.09 40.44 -38.91
CA PHE A 26 36.11 39.26 -39.78
C PHE A 26 37.10 38.19 -39.29
N LEU A 27 38.34 38.58 -38.97
CA LEU A 27 39.34 37.66 -38.43
C LEU A 27 38.89 37.06 -37.10
N LEU A 28 38.26 37.86 -36.23
CA LEU A 28 37.77 37.40 -34.94
C LEU A 28 36.61 36.40 -35.10
N VAL A 29 35.69 36.61 -36.05
CA VAL A 29 34.65 35.64 -36.41
C VAL A 29 35.25 34.31 -36.88
N ILE A 30 36.28 34.35 -37.75
CA ILE A 30 36.96 33.13 -38.21
C ILE A 30 37.68 32.42 -37.07
N VAL A 31 38.41 33.16 -36.23
CA VAL A 31 39.15 32.59 -35.11
C VAL A 31 38.21 31.94 -34.10
N LEU A 32 37.11 32.60 -33.75
CA LEU A 32 36.09 32.04 -32.85
C LEU A 32 35.41 30.81 -33.45
N THR A 33 35.09 30.83 -34.74
CA THR A 33 34.48 29.69 -35.44
C THR A 33 35.46 28.52 -35.56
N GLY A 34 36.74 28.79 -35.83
CA GLY A 34 37.80 27.79 -35.89
C GLY A 34 38.11 27.18 -34.52
N MET A 35 38.18 28.02 -33.48
CA MET A 35 38.33 27.59 -32.09
C MET A 35 37.16 26.71 -31.66
N PHE A 36 35.92 27.08 -32.02
CA PHE A 36 34.74 26.25 -31.82
C PHE A 36 34.88 24.90 -32.54
N ALA A 37 35.16 24.91 -33.84
CA ALA A 37 35.27 23.68 -34.62
C ALA A 37 36.33 22.74 -34.03
N VAL A 38 37.51 23.24 -33.65
CA VAL A 38 38.57 22.41 -33.08
C VAL A 38 38.19 21.89 -31.68
N LEU A 39 37.79 22.76 -30.76
CA LEU A 39 37.48 22.35 -29.38
C LEU A 39 36.27 21.41 -29.33
N TYR A 40 35.21 21.77 -30.04
CA TYR A 40 33.94 21.03 -30.04
C TYR A 40 34.07 19.68 -30.75
N LEU A 41 34.83 19.61 -31.84
CA LEU A 41 35.04 18.35 -32.57
C LEU A 41 35.98 17.42 -31.80
N ILE A 42 37.02 17.94 -31.14
CA ILE A 42 37.91 17.14 -30.27
C ILE A 42 37.14 16.62 -29.04
N GLN A 43 36.42 17.48 -28.33
CA GLN A 43 35.68 17.08 -27.13
C GLN A 43 34.47 16.19 -27.46
N GLY A 44 33.68 16.55 -28.48
CA GLY A 44 32.56 15.75 -28.95
C GLY A 44 33.01 14.35 -29.41
N THR A 45 34.12 14.25 -30.14
CA THR A 45 34.67 12.95 -30.55
C THR A 45 35.17 12.16 -29.33
N ARG A 46 35.84 12.80 -28.37
CA ARG A 46 36.29 12.13 -27.14
C ARG A 46 35.12 11.56 -26.33
N VAL A 47 34.06 12.34 -26.15
CA VAL A 47 32.84 11.94 -25.43
C VAL A 47 32.13 10.82 -26.17
N TRP A 48 32.03 10.92 -27.50
CA TRP A 48 31.45 9.88 -28.35
C TRP A 48 32.21 8.55 -28.25
N TRP A 49 33.55 8.57 -28.33
CA TRP A 49 34.38 7.36 -28.20
C TRP A 49 34.19 6.70 -26.84
N GLN A 50 34.16 7.48 -25.75
CA GLN A 50 33.96 6.96 -24.40
C GLN A 50 32.56 6.34 -24.21
N LEU A 51 31.51 7.07 -24.57
CA LEU A 51 30.12 6.57 -24.49
C LEU A 51 29.94 5.32 -25.37
N SER A 52 30.46 5.34 -26.60
CA SER A 52 30.32 4.20 -27.51
C SER A 52 31.08 2.97 -27.03
N SER A 53 32.25 3.15 -26.40
CA SER A 53 33.02 2.05 -25.85
C SER A 53 32.29 1.39 -24.67
N VAL A 54 31.77 2.20 -23.75
CA VAL A 54 31.02 1.69 -22.59
C VAL A 54 29.72 1.02 -23.06
N ASN A 55 28.98 1.65 -23.97
CA ASN A 55 27.73 1.10 -24.49
C ASN A 55 27.93 -0.26 -25.19
N LYS A 56 29.03 -0.42 -25.93
CA LYS A 56 29.36 -1.70 -26.57
C LYS A 56 29.64 -2.80 -25.54
N TYR A 57 30.32 -2.48 -24.45
CA TYR A 57 30.57 -3.43 -23.37
C TYR A 57 29.28 -3.83 -22.65
N VAL A 58 28.46 -2.85 -22.30
CA VAL A 58 27.17 -3.03 -21.59
C VAL A 58 26.22 -3.93 -22.40
N HIS A 59 26.13 -3.75 -23.72
CA HIS A 59 25.31 -4.62 -24.57
C HIS A 59 25.90 -6.02 -24.82
N GLN A 60 27.19 -6.24 -24.56
CA GLN A 60 27.84 -7.54 -24.68
C GLN A 60 27.85 -8.34 -23.37
N ALA A 61 27.55 -7.69 -22.25
CA ALA A 61 27.51 -8.33 -20.95
C ALA A 61 26.25 -9.21 -20.81
N GLU A 62 26.41 -10.38 -20.15
CA GLU A 62 25.30 -11.27 -19.82
C GLU A 62 24.37 -10.63 -18.79
N ARG A 63 23.13 -11.13 -18.69
CA ARG A 63 22.10 -10.60 -17.80
C ARG A 63 22.42 -10.92 -16.34
N ALA A 64 22.17 -9.96 -15.44
CA ALA A 64 22.53 -10.00 -14.02
C ALA A 64 24.00 -10.37 -13.72
N PRO A 65 24.98 -9.71 -14.37
CA PRO A 65 26.39 -9.96 -14.09
C PRO A 65 26.78 -9.39 -12.72
N ASN A 66 27.91 -9.84 -12.19
CA ASN A 66 28.44 -9.25 -10.96
C ASN A 66 28.78 -7.76 -11.18
N PRO A 67 28.30 -6.82 -10.34
CA PRO A 67 28.59 -5.40 -10.47
C PRO A 67 30.09 -5.05 -10.53
N GLU A 68 30.95 -5.85 -9.89
CA GLU A 68 32.41 -5.66 -9.92
C GLU A 68 33.04 -6.00 -11.28
N ASP A 69 32.41 -6.86 -12.09
CA ASP A 69 32.87 -7.16 -13.45
C ASP A 69 32.44 -6.08 -14.44
N VAL A 70 31.28 -5.48 -14.22
CA VAL A 70 30.81 -4.34 -15.03
C VAL A 70 31.62 -3.09 -14.73
N LYS A 71 32.00 -2.85 -13.46
CA LYS A 71 32.86 -1.74 -13.02
C LYS A 71 34.16 -1.59 -13.81
N LYS A 72 34.73 -2.69 -14.33
CA LYS A 72 35.95 -2.67 -15.16
C LYS A 72 35.77 -1.87 -16.45
N ALA A 73 34.55 -1.81 -16.99
CA ALA A 73 34.23 -1.03 -18.17
C ALA A 73 33.98 0.46 -17.88
N PHE A 74 33.64 0.81 -16.65
CA PHE A 74 33.33 2.18 -16.22
C PHE A 74 34.55 2.91 -15.60
N ARG A 75 35.79 2.43 -15.83
CA ARG A 75 37.02 2.96 -15.20
C ARG A 75 37.43 4.39 -15.62
N GLY A 76 36.84 4.96 -16.68
CA GLY A 76 37.13 6.34 -17.09
C GLY A 76 36.28 7.34 -16.32
N GLY A 77 36.87 8.44 -15.82
CA GLY A 77 36.06 9.55 -15.26
C GLY A 77 35.18 10.18 -16.37
N PRO A 78 33.91 10.56 -16.14
CA PRO A 78 33.08 10.56 -14.92
C PRO A 78 32.32 9.26 -14.61
N PHE A 79 32.40 8.26 -15.49
CA PHE A 79 31.65 6.99 -15.38
C PHE A 79 31.98 6.18 -14.12
N GLN A 80 33.20 6.32 -13.60
CA GLN A 80 33.64 5.59 -12.40
C GLN A 80 32.83 5.96 -11.16
N HIS A 81 32.56 7.25 -10.96
CA HIS A 81 31.79 7.73 -9.82
C HIS A 81 30.31 7.35 -9.96
N LEU A 82 29.73 7.62 -11.14
CA LEU A 82 28.34 7.30 -11.44
C LEU A 82 28.05 5.81 -11.33
N TRP A 83 28.99 4.96 -11.77
CA TRP A 83 28.87 3.52 -11.61
C TRP A 83 28.96 3.08 -10.16
N LYS A 84 29.81 3.72 -9.35
CA LYS A 84 29.93 3.40 -7.92
C LYS A 84 28.63 3.74 -7.18
N GLU A 85 28.08 4.92 -7.43
CA GLU A 85 26.79 5.32 -6.85
C GLU A 85 25.66 4.41 -7.32
N TYR A 86 25.61 4.08 -8.62
CA TYR A 86 24.62 3.14 -9.14
C TYR A 86 24.79 1.73 -8.56
N GLN A 87 26.02 1.26 -8.37
CA GLN A 87 26.32 -0.03 -7.75
C GLN A 87 25.77 -0.11 -6.32
N ASP A 88 25.85 0.98 -5.55
CA ASP A 88 25.30 1.03 -4.18
C ASP A 88 23.76 0.88 -4.16
N THR A 89 23.09 1.16 -5.28
CA THR A 89 21.63 0.95 -5.44
C THR A 89 21.25 -0.45 -5.90
N LEU A 90 22.23 -1.28 -6.31
CA LEU A 90 21.97 -2.66 -6.72
C LEU A 90 21.79 -3.54 -5.49
N HIS A 91 20.65 -4.23 -5.44
CA HIS A 91 20.32 -5.11 -4.33
C HIS A 91 20.55 -6.57 -4.70
N GLU A 92 21.17 -7.30 -3.77
CA GLU A 92 21.47 -8.72 -3.92
C GLU A 92 20.26 -9.58 -3.50
N LEU A 93 19.55 -10.17 -4.46
CA LEU A 93 18.43 -11.05 -4.18
C LEU A 93 18.89 -12.51 -4.14
N HIS A 94 18.81 -13.12 -2.96
CA HIS A 94 19.05 -14.53 -2.78
C HIS A 94 17.76 -15.30 -3.06
N LYS A 95 17.66 -15.98 -4.22
CA LYS A 95 16.55 -16.92 -4.46
C LYS A 95 16.84 -18.22 -3.70
N ALA A 96 15.94 -18.59 -2.80
CA ALA A 96 15.92 -19.92 -2.19
C ALA A 96 15.61 -20.96 -3.29
N GLY A 97 16.65 -21.59 -3.82
CA GLY A 97 16.52 -22.75 -4.70
C GLY A 97 16.18 -23.98 -3.87
N SER A 98 15.27 -24.83 -4.37
CA SER A 98 14.87 -26.11 -3.75
C SER A 98 15.97 -27.20 -3.81
N GLY A 99 17.25 -26.81 -3.74
CA GLY A 99 18.39 -27.70 -3.82
C GLY A 99 19.70 -26.95 -4.04
N THR A 100 20.53 -26.87 -2.99
CA THR A 100 21.99 -26.63 -2.95
C THR A 100 22.66 -25.46 -3.69
N ILE A 101 21.97 -24.63 -4.48
CA ILE A 101 22.57 -23.40 -5.04
C ILE A 101 21.58 -22.25 -4.89
N ALA A 102 21.86 -21.36 -3.94
CA ALA A 102 21.21 -20.05 -3.90
C ALA A 102 21.72 -19.26 -5.11
N LEU A 103 20.86 -19.05 -6.10
CA LEU A 103 21.17 -18.17 -7.22
C LEU A 103 21.03 -16.74 -6.70
N THR A 104 22.17 -16.09 -6.51
CA THR A 104 22.27 -14.66 -6.26
C THR A 104 21.97 -13.90 -7.54
N GLU A 105 20.89 -13.13 -7.56
CA GLU A 105 20.51 -12.28 -8.69
C GLU A 105 20.57 -10.81 -8.24
N PHE A 106 21.38 -9.98 -8.92
CA PHE A 106 21.44 -8.54 -8.65
C PHE A 106 20.27 -7.83 -9.34
N ARG A 107 19.58 -6.95 -8.61
CA ARG A 107 18.42 -6.20 -9.10
C ARG A 107 18.57 -4.71 -8.84
N ALA A 108 18.06 -3.89 -9.77
CA ALA A 108 18.10 -2.44 -9.65
C ALA A 108 16.93 -1.92 -8.81
N THR A 109 17.23 -1.05 -7.85
CA THR A 109 16.21 -0.33 -7.07
C THR A 109 15.83 1.01 -7.70
N VAL A 110 16.72 1.60 -8.50
CA VAL A 110 16.51 2.85 -9.25
C VAL A 110 16.84 2.67 -10.73
N PRO A 111 16.16 3.40 -11.65
CA PRO A 111 16.52 3.41 -13.07
C PRO A 111 17.90 4.02 -13.31
N ALA A 112 18.64 3.52 -14.30
CA ALA A 112 19.97 4.03 -14.65
C ALA A 112 19.97 5.52 -14.99
N GLU A 113 18.89 6.06 -15.57
CA GLU A 113 18.77 7.48 -15.93
C GLU A 113 18.92 8.43 -14.72
N THR A 114 18.62 7.97 -13.50
CA THR A 114 18.79 8.79 -12.29
C THR A 114 20.25 9.11 -11.98
N MET A 115 21.17 8.21 -12.31
CA MET A 115 22.61 8.40 -12.10
C MET A 115 23.30 8.83 -13.40
N PHE A 116 22.90 8.26 -14.54
CA PHE A 116 23.48 8.51 -15.85
C PHE A 116 22.66 9.57 -16.62
N THR A 117 22.71 10.81 -16.12
CA THR A 117 21.99 11.94 -16.72
C THR A 117 22.71 12.53 -17.93
N ARG A 118 21.95 13.14 -18.84
CA ARG A 118 22.48 13.83 -20.03
C ARG A 118 23.39 15.01 -19.66
N GLU A 119 23.06 15.70 -18.57
CA GLU A 119 23.79 16.87 -18.07
C GLU A 119 25.22 16.53 -17.65
N VAL A 120 25.40 15.46 -16.87
CA VAL A 120 26.72 15.04 -16.35
C VAL A 120 27.56 14.37 -17.44
N LEU A 121 26.92 13.58 -18.30
CA LEU A 121 27.62 12.78 -19.31
C LEU A 121 27.97 13.56 -20.59
N VAL A 122 27.20 14.61 -20.92
CA VAL A 122 27.33 15.34 -22.19
C VAL A 122 27.49 16.84 -21.94
N ASP A 123 26.55 17.51 -21.29
CA ASP A 123 26.48 18.98 -21.29
C ASP A 123 27.64 19.65 -20.55
N GLY A 124 27.97 19.13 -19.35
CA GLY A 124 29.11 19.60 -18.57
C GLY A 124 30.46 19.37 -19.26
N ARG A 125 30.52 18.47 -20.25
CA ARG A 125 31.75 18.09 -20.95
C ARG A 125 31.96 18.80 -22.28
N LEU A 126 30.89 19.31 -22.89
CA LEU A 126 30.93 20.01 -24.18
C LEU A 126 30.88 21.54 -24.03
N PHE A 127 30.88 22.06 -22.80
CA PHE A 127 30.71 23.49 -22.50
C PHE A 127 29.46 24.06 -23.21
N ASP A 128 28.35 23.32 -23.19
CA ASP A 128 27.16 23.62 -24.00
C ASP A 128 26.63 25.04 -23.75
N ASP A 129 26.68 25.53 -22.52
CA ASP A 129 26.24 26.88 -22.16
C ASP A 129 27.00 27.97 -22.93
N PHE A 130 28.33 27.86 -23.06
CA PHE A 130 29.12 28.83 -23.81
C PHE A 130 28.82 28.75 -25.32
N ILE A 131 28.71 27.52 -25.84
CA ILE A 131 28.46 27.28 -27.25
C ILE A 131 27.06 27.74 -27.68
N ARG A 132 26.07 27.64 -26.80
CA ARG A 132 24.71 28.08 -27.05
C ARG A 132 24.62 29.59 -27.32
N HIS A 133 25.52 30.38 -26.73
CA HIS A 133 25.58 31.83 -26.93
C HIS A 133 26.50 32.27 -28.08
N LEU A 134 27.43 31.41 -28.51
CA LEU A 134 28.40 31.73 -29.57
C LEU A 134 27.76 32.20 -30.90
N PRO A 135 26.67 31.58 -31.41
CA PRO A 135 26.00 32.07 -32.62
C PRO A 135 25.52 33.52 -32.50
N GLY A 136 25.01 33.92 -31.33
CA GLY A 136 24.59 35.29 -31.06
C GLY A 136 25.77 36.27 -31.03
N VAL A 137 26.92 35.84 -30.51
CA VAL A 137 28.15 36.63 -30.54
C VAL A 137 28.65 36.82 -31.98
N LEU A 138 28.64 35.76 -32.79
CA LEU A 138 29.06 35.81 -34.20
C LEU A 138 28.14 36.71 -35.05
N THR A 139 26.82 36.64 -34.88
CA THR A 139 25.89 37.53 -35.59
C THR A 139 26.04 38.98 -35.13
N GLY A 140 26.22 39.22 -33.83
CA GLY A 140 26.51 40.56 -33.28
C GLY A 140 27.79 41.16 -33.86
N LEU A 141 28.86 40.37 -33.95
CA LEU A 141 30.11 40.77 -34.61
C LEU A 141 29.93 41.11 -36.09
N GLY A 142 29.10 40.36 -36.81
CA GLY A 142 28.73 40.64 -38.20
C GLY A 142 28.00 41.98 -38.36
N ILE A 143 27.05 42.27 -37.46
CA ILE A 143 26.32 43.55 -37.42
C ILE A 143 27.29 44.71 -37.14
N ILE A 144 28.14 44.58 -36.12
CA ILE A 144 29.16 45.59 -35.78
C ILE A 144 30.12 45.82 -36.95
N GLY A 145 30.57 44.74 -37.61
CA GLY A 145 31.40 44.83 -38.82
C GLY A 145 30.71 45.56 -39.97
N THR A 146 29.39 45.37 -40.13
CA THR A 146 28.60 46.09 -41.13
C THR A 146 28.58 47.60 -40.83
N PHE A 147 28.22 47.98 -39.60
CA PHE A 147 28.19 49.38 -39.19
C PHE A 147 29.56 50.05 -39.27
N ALA A 148 30.63 49.36 -38.88
CA ALA A 148 32.00 49.88 -39.00
C ALA A 148 32.39 50.09 -40.47
N GLY A 149 32.00 49.19 -41.38
CA GLY A 149 32.26 49.33 -42.81
C GLY A 149 31.48 50.48 -43.45
N LEU A 150 30.22 50.68 -43.03
CA LEU A 150 29.41 51.85 -43.44
C LEU A 150 30.03 53.17 -42.95
N LEU A 151 30.45 53.22 -41.68
CA LEU A 151 31.06 54.40 -41.08
C LEU A 151 32.39 54.74 -41.76
N ALA A 152 33.22 53.73 -42.08
CA ALA A 152 34.44 53.92 -42.85
C ALA A 152 34.17 54.38 -44.30
N GLY A 153 33.13 53.84 -44.95
CA GLY A 153 32.71 54.28 -46.29
C GLY A 153 32.22 55.74 -46.32
N LEU A 154 31.56 56.19 -45.25
CA LEU A 154 31.06 57.55 -45.08
C LEU A 154 32.15 58.57 -44.73
N GLN A 155 33.25 58.16 -44.09
CA GLN A 155 34.36 59.07 -43.75
C GLN A 155 35.03 59.72 -44.96
N GLY A 156 34.96 59.08 -46.14
CA GLY A 156 35.47 59.63 -47.40
C GLY A 156 34.44 60.42 -48.22
N PHE A 157 33.19 60.50 -47.78
CA PHE A 157 32.11 61.12 -48.54
C PHE A 157 32.07 62.63 -48.30
N LYS A 158 32.37 63.41 -49.34
CA LYS A 158 32.24 64.88 -49.33
C LYS A 158 30.99 65.27 -50.12
N PRO A 159 29.95 65.84 -49.48
CA PRO A 159 28.70 66.18 -50.15
C PRO A 159 28.81 67.38 -51.10
N PHE A 160 29.85 68.21 -51.00
CA PHE A 160 30.09 69.36 -51.87
C PHE A 160 31.58 69.54 -52.17
N PRO A 161 31.97 69.95 -53.40
CA PRO A 161 31.15 70.15 -54.61
C PRO A 161 30.68 68.84 -55.29
N ILE A 162 29.68 68.91 -56.19
CA ILE A 162 28.97 67.73 -56.77
C ILE A 162 29.93 66.74 -57.47
N GLU A 163 30.99 67.22 -58.12
CA GLU A 163 31.99 66.37 -58.77
C GLU A 163 32.76 65.49 -57.78
N GLU A 164 33.03 65.98 -56.57
CA GLU A 164 33.66 65.20 -55.49
C GLU A 164 32.65 64.22 -54.86
N ALA A 165 31.38 64.60 -54.78
CA ALA A 165 30.31 63.71 -54.28
C ALA A 165 30.10 62.49 -55.20
N VAL A 166 30.17 62.67 -56.52
CA VAL A 166 30.07 61.57 -57.50
C VAL A 166 31.30 60.66 -57.45
N LYS A 167 32.50 61.22 -57.25
CA LYS A 167 33.73 60.42 -57.05
C LYS A 167 33.73 59.66 -55.71
N GLY A 168 33.09 60.21 -54.68
CA GLY A 168 32.94 59.58 -53.37
C GLY A 168 31.93 58.42 -53.31
N LEU A 169 30.98 58.36 -54.25
CA LEU A 169 29.96 57.29 -54.30
C LEU A 169 30.55 55.91 -54.60
N GLY A 170 31.58 55.81 -55.44
CA GLY A 170 32.20 54.53 -55.79
C GLY A 170 32.84 53.82 -54.59
N PRO A 171 33.78 54.46 -53.86
CA PRO A 171 34.37 53.91 -52.64
C PRO A 171 33.35 53.64 -51.53
N LEU A 172 32.31 54.47 -51.42
CA LEU A 172 31.23 54.27 -50.44
C LEU A 172 30.41 53.01 -50.75
N LEU A 173 29.98 52.83 -52.00
CA LEU A 173 29.25 51.63 -52.44
C LEU A 173 30.10 50.36 -52.33
N LEU A 174 31.39 50.43 -52.65
CA LEU A 174 32.32 49.32 -52.41
C LEU A 174 32.42 49.04 -50.90
N GLY A 175 32.65 50.04 -50.05
CA GLY A 175 32.77 49.85 -48.60
C GLY A 175 31.53 49.20 -47.98
N VAL A 176 30.34 49.61 -48.42
CA VAL A 176 29.05 49.01 -48.06
C VAL A 176 28.99 47.54 -48.49
N GLN A 177 29.28 47.25 -49.77
CA GLN A 177 29.25 45.88 -50.31
C GLN A 177 30.17 44.93 -49.53
N HIS A 178 31.38 45.37 -49.18
CA HIS A 178 32.33 44.60 -48.38
C HIS A 178 31.81 44.30 -46.98
N ALA A 179 31.20 45.29 -46.33
CA ALA A 179 30.65 45.16 -45.00
C ALA A 179 29.47 44.15 -44.96
N PHE A 180 28.63 44.16 -46.00
CA PHE A 180 27.54 43.18 -46.14
C PHE A 180 28.05 41.74 -46.33
N ILE A 181 29.12 41.53 -47.10
CA ILE A 181 29.71 40.19 -47.28
C ILE A 181 30.28 39.65 -45.97
N VAL A 182 30.97 40.49 -45.18
CA VAL A 182 31.49 40.11 -43.85
C VAL A 182 30.34 39.67 -42.92
N SER A 183 29.21 40.39 -42.94
CA SER A 183 28.03 40.01 -42.16
C SER A 183 27.38 38.72 -42.65
N GLY A 184 27.28 38.54 -43.97
CA GLY A 184 26.80 37.30 -44.58
C GLY A 184 27.62 36.08 -44.15
N ILE A 185 28.96 36.21 -44.13
CA ILE A 185 29.86 35.15 -43.67
C ILE A 185 29.69 34.90 -42.16
N ALA A 186 29.55 35.95 -41.35
CA ALA A 186 29.34 35.81 -39.91
C ALA A 186 28.02 35.08 -39.58
N ILE A 187 26.93 35.40 -40.28
CA ILE A 187 25.63 34.71 -40.14
C ILE A 187 25.75 33.25 -40.61
N PHE A 188 26.43 33.01 -41.74
CA PHE A 188 26.66 31.65 -42.23
C PHE A 188 27.47 30.81 -41.24
N CYS A 189 28.54 31.35 -40.67
CA CYS A 189 29.31 30.70 -39.61
C CYS A 189 28.45 30.43 -38.37
N ALA A 190 27.62 31.38 -37.94
CA ALA A 190 26.70 31.18 -36.83
C ALA A 190 25.70 30.05 -37.08
N MET A 191 25.12 29.97 -38.29
CA MET A 191 24.24 28.87 -38.70
C MET A 191 24.95 27.51 -38.69
N LEU A 192 26.19 27.45 -39.20
CA LEU A 192 26.99 26.23 -39.14
C LEU A 192 27.27 25.79 -37.70
N VAL A 193 27.63 26.71 -36.81
CA VAL A 193 27.85 26.44 -35.38
C VAL A 193 26.59 25.85 -34.74
N VAL A 194 25.41 26.41 -35.01
CA VAL A 194 24.13 25.87 -34.49
C VAL A 194 23.84 24.49 -35.06
N PHE A 195 23.99 24.31 -36.38
CA PHE A 195 23.69 23.04 -37.03
C PHE A 195 24.57 21.90 -36.50
N PHE A 196 25.89 22.09 -36.48
CA PHE A 196 26.83 21.08 -36.00
C PHE A 196 26.70 20.83 -34.49
N SER A 197 26.52 21.88 -33.68
CA SER A 197 26.33 21.69 -32.24
C SER A 197 25.08 20.88 -31.91
N ARG A 198 23.93 21.22 -32.52
CA ARG A 198 22.69 20.48 -32.32
C ARG A 198 22.77 19.04 -32.85
N LEU A 199 23.43 18.81 -33.98
CA LEU A 199 23.59 17.47 -34.55
C LEU A 199 24.45 16.57 -33.66
N VAL A 200 25.56 17.08 -33.13
CA VAL A 200 26.44 16.33 -32.22
C VAL A 200 25.72 16.02 -30.90
N LEU A 201 25.05 17.00 -30.29
CA LEU A 201 24.26 16.78 -29.06
C LEU A 201 23.19 15.71 -29.26
N ALA A 202 22.42 15.78 -30.33
CA ALA A 202 21.39 14.78 -30.62
C ALA A 202 21.98 13.36 -30.74
N LYS A 203 23.16 13.22 -31.35
CA LYS A 203 23.86 11.93 -31.43
C LYS A 203 24.35 11.47 -30.06
N LEU A 204 24.93 12.35 -29.24
CA LEU A 204 25.44 12.01 -27.91
C LEU A 204 24.30 11.65 -26.94
N TYR A 205 23.19 12.39 -26.95
CA TYR A 205 22.00 12.06 -26.16
C TYR A 205 21.44 10.69 -26.55
N GLY A 206 21.39 10.37 -27.84
CA GLY A 206 20.99 9.04 -28.29
C GLY A 206 21.96 7.93 -27.84
N LEU A 207 23.24 8.22 -27.63
CA LEU A 207 24.20 7.27 -27.05
C LEU A 207 23.99 7.09 -25.54
N VAL A 208 23.71 8.18 -24.80
CA VAL A 208 23.37 8.12 -23.37
C VAL A 208 22.11 7.29 -23.15
N GLU A 209 21.10 7.48 -23.98
CA GLU A 209 19.85 6.74 -23.86
C GLU A 209 20.03 5.25 -24.13
N LYS A 210 20.85 4.89 -25.12
CA LYS A 210 21.24 3.49 -25.36
C LYS A 210 22.01 2.91 -24.18
N LEU A 211 22.90 3.69 -23.58
CA LEU A 211 23.64 3.27 -22.39
C LEU A 211 22.68 3.00 -21.23
N ASN A 212 21.74 3.90 -20.95
CA ASN A 212 20.75 3.74 -19.88
C ASN A 212 19.90 2.50 -20.11
N GLN A 213 19.37 2.31 -21.32
CA GLN A 213 18.62 1.11 -21.70
C GLN A 213 19.48 -0.17 -21.57
N GLY A 214 20.76 -0.09 -21.93
CA GLY A 214 21.70 -1.19 -21.76
C GLY A 214 21.89 -1.56 -20.28
N ILE A 215 22.12 -0.57 -19.42
CA ILE A 215 22.28 -0.76 -17.97
C ILE A 215 20.98 -1.30 -17.34
N ASP A 216 19.82 -0.74 -17.69
CA ASP A 216 18.52 -1.22 -17.20
C ASP A 216 18.18 -2.63 -17.73
N SER A 217 18.73 -3.05 -18.87
CA SER A 217 18.56 -4.41 -19.38
C SER A 217 19.38 -5.45 -18.63
N LEU A 218 20.53 -5.04 -18.04
CA LEU A 218 21.43 -5.89 -17.26
C LEU A 218 20.80 -6.27 -15.92
N TYR A 219 20.14 -5.33 -15.25
CA TYR A 219 19.52 -5.54 -13.94
C TYR A 219 18.03 -5.28 -14.03
N SER A 220 17.24 -6.29 -13.69
CA SER A 220 15.79 -6.13 -13.65
C SER A 220 15.37 -5.21 -12.49
N THR A 221 14.42 -4.33 -12.76
CA THR A 221 13.85 -3.39 -11.80
C THR A 221 12.83 -4.08 -10.88
N GLY A 222 12.40 -3.39 -9.82
CA GLY A 222 11.26 -3.81 -8.99
C GLY A 222 11.61 -4.63 -7.76
N ALA A 223 12.86 -4.58 -7.27
CA ALA A 223 13.24 -5.28 -6.04
C ALA A 223 12.33 -4.90 -4.85
N GLY A 224 12.02 -3.61 -4.66
CA GLY A 224 11.14 -3.15 -3.59
C GLY A 224 9.68 -3.60 -3.75
N GLU A 225 9.15 -3.56 -4.97
CA GLU A 225 7.77 -3.99 -5.27
C GLU A 225 7.59 -5.50 -5.09
N GLU A 226 8.58 -6.31 -5.47
CA GLU A 226 8.51 -7.76 -5.24
C GLU A 226 8.71 -8.11 -3.77
N TYR A 227 9.52 -7.38 -3.00
CA TYR A 227 9.58 -7.55 -1.54
C TYR A 227 8.24 -7.22 -0.89
N LEU A 228 7.59 -6.13 -1.30
CA LEU A 228 6.24 -5.79 -0.84
C LEU A 228 5.24 -6.88 -1.24
N ALA A 229 5.27 -7.35 -2.48
CA ALA A 229 4.40 -8.43 -2.95
C ALA A 229 4.67 -9.75 -2.21
N ARG A 230 5.93 -10.08 -1.90
CA ARG A 230 6.33 -11.29 -1.17
C ARG A 230 5.96 -11.19 0.30
N LEU A 231 6.06 -10.00 0.90
CA LEU A 231 5.59 -9.72 2.25
C LEU A 231 4.06 -9.84 2.33
N VAL A 232 3.34 -9.26 1.37
CA VAL A 232 1.88 -9.40 1.25
C VAL A 232 1.50 -10.86 1.07
N ARG A 233 2.15 -11.59 0.16
CA ARG A 233 1.90 -13.01 -0.08
C ARG A 233 2.19 -13.88 1.16
N SER A 234 3.28 -13.58 1.88
CA SER A 234 3.59 -14.25 3.14
C SER A 234 2.55 -13.92 4.21
N SER A 235 2.02 -12.70 4.23
CA SER A 235 0.95 -12.28 5.13
C SER A 235 -0.37 -12.97 4.78
N GLU A 236 -0.72 -13.08 3.50
CA GLU A 236 -1.89 -13.82 3.02
C GLU A 236 -1.77 -15.31 3.35
N GLN A 237 -0.61 -15.92 3.12
CA GLN A 237 -0.36 -17.31 3.51
C GLN A 237 -0.40 -17.53 5.02
N ASN A 238 0.11 -16.58 5.82
CA ASN A 238 0.02 -16.65 7.28
C ASN A 238 -1.44 -16.50 7.75
N ALA A 239 -2.22 -15.59 7.16
CA ALA A 239 -3.64 -15.44 7.47
C ALA A 239 -4.42 -16.72 7.12
N ALA A 240 -4.16 -17.31 5.95
CA ALA A 240 -4.75 -18.59 5.55
C ALA A 240 -4.34 -19.74 6.48
N SER A 241 -3.06 -19.83 6.85
CA SER A 241 -2.56 -20.85 7.80
C SER A 241 -3.15 -20.65 9.19
N THR A 242 -3.37 -19.40 9.62
CA THR A 242 -4.02 -19.09 10.91
C THR A 242 -5.50 -19.46 10.90
N ALA A 243 -6.20 -19.21 9.80
CA ALA A 243 -7.58 -19.67 9.62
C ALA A 243 -7.66 -21.20 9.64
N GLN A 244 -6.75 -21.89 8.96
CA GLN A 244 -6.69 -23.34 8.94
C GLN A 244 -6.34 -23.93 10.33
N LEU A 245 -5.43 -23.29 11.08
CA LEU A 245 -5.15 -23.64 12.47
C LEU A 245 -6.37 -23.43 13.36
N LYS A 246 -7.13 -22.34 13.17
CA LYS A 246 -8.38 -22.09 13.91
C LYS A 246 -9.38 -23.21 13.67
N ASP A 247 -9.61 -23.58 12.41
CA ASP A 247 -10.58 -24.61 12.04
C ASP A 247 -10.14 -25.99 12.53
N ALA A 248 -8.85 -26.33 12.42
CA ALA A 248 -8.29 -27.55 12.96
C ALA A 248 -8.41 -27.62 14.50
N LEU A 249 -8.14 -26.50 15.19
CA LEU A 249 -8.25 -26.44 16.65
C LEU A 249 -9.71 -26.59 17.11
N VAL A 250 -10.66 -25.97 16.43
CA VAL A 250 -12.09 -26.07 16.74
C VAL A 250 -12.59 -27.51 16.53
N GLU A 251 -12.21 -28.14 15.43
CA GLU A 251 -12.56 -29.53 15.13
C GLU A 251 -11.95 -30.51 16.14
N ASP A 252 -10.68 -30.34 16.52
CA ASP A 252 -10.05 -31.19 17.54
C ASP A 252 -10.65 -30.98 18.93
N LEU A 253 -10.97 -29.73 19.31
CA LEU A 253 -11.64 -29.43 20.58
C LEU A 253 -13.04 -30.05 20.60
N HIS A 254 -13.78 -29.97 19.50
CA HIS A 254 -15.09 -30.61 19.35
C HIS A 254 -14.98 -32.13 19.51
N LYS A 255 -14.04 -32.77 18.81
CA LYS A 255 -13.77 -34.21 18.97
C LYS A 255 -13.37 -34.60 20.38
N MET A 256 -12.54 -33.80 21.05
CA MET A 256 -12.10 -34.08 22.41
C MET A 256 -13.27 -33.99 23.40
N MET A 257 -14.13 -32.97 23.26
CA MET A 257 -15.35 -32.82 24.07
C MET A 257 -16.33 -33.95 23.83
N THR A 258 -16.59 -34.32 22.57
CA THR A 258 -17.48 -35.45 22.23
C THR A 258 -16.92 -36.77 22.79
N ASN A 259 -15.63 -37.04 22.62
CA ASN A 259 -15.00 -38.24 23.21
C ASN A 259 -15.03 -38.26 24.74
N LEU A 260 -14.90 -37.10 25.40
CA LEU A 260 -15.04 -36.98 26.85
C LEU A 260 -16.46 -37.28 27.31
N VAL A 261 -17.47 -36.73 26.63
CA VAL A 261 -18.88 -36.99 26.90
C VAL A 261 -19.22 -38.46 26.67
N ASP A 262 -18.79 -39.04 25.55
CA ASP A 262 -19.02 -40.46 25.24
C ASP A 262 -18.34 -41.37 26.26
N ARG A 263 -17.09 -41.08 26.65
CA ARG A 263 -16.41 -41.84 27.72
C ARG A 263 -17.10 -41.69 29.06
N GLN A 264 -17.63 -40.52 29.39
CA GLN A 264 -18.32 -40.28 30.64
C GLN A 264 -19.68 -40.99 30.67
N ILE A 265 -20.42 -40.97 29.56
CA ILE A 265 -21.67 -41.75 29.40
C ILE A 265 -21.37 -43.25 29.51
N ALA A 266 -20.35 -43.75 28.81
CA ALA A 266 -19.97 -45.17 28.89
C ALA A 266 -19.51 -45.58 30.30
N ALA A 267 -18.75 -44.73 30.99
CA ALA A 267 -18.36 -44.96 32.38
C ALA A 267 -19.58 -44.93 33.32
N GLN A 268 -20.57 -44.09 33.03
CA GLN A 268 -21.80 -43.98 33.80
C GLN A 268 -22.75 -45.17 33.55
N GLU A 269 -22.87 -45.66 32.32
CA GLU A 269 -23.57 -46.91 32.00
C GLU A 269 -22.91 -48.11 32.67
N ALA A 270 -21.57 -48.20 32.63
CA ALA A 270 -20.83 -49.24 33.33
C ALA A 270 -21.03 -49.16 34.85
N SER A 271 -21.09 -47.95 35.41
CA SER A 271 -21.41 -47.73 36.84
C SER A 271 -22.84 -48.13 37.18
N VAL A 272 -23.82 -47.83 36.32
CA VAL A 272 -25.22 -48.25 36.50
C VAL A 272 -25.38 -49.77 36.36
N ALA A 273 -24.67 -50.40 35.44
CA ALA A 273 -24.65 -51.86 35.31
C ALA A 273 -24.02 -52.52 36.53
N ALA A 274 -22.88 -52.01 37.01
CA ALA A 274 -22.23 -52.48 38.24
C ALA A 274 -23.13 -52.26 39.46
N LEU A 275 -23.86 -51.16 39.52
CA LEU A 275 -24.86 -50.88 40.56
C LEU A 275 -26.00 -51.90 40.51
N GLY A 276 -26.54 -52.21 39.34
CA GLY A 276 -27.58 -53.22 39.16
C GLY A 276 -27.11 -54.62 39.57
N GLN A 277 -25.85 -54.96 39.27
CA GLN A 277 -25.24 -56.23 39.65
C GLN A 277 -25.00 -56.31 41.16
N HIS A 278 -24.46 -55.26 41.78
CA HIS A 278 -24.29 -55.17 43.23
C HIS A 278 -25.62 -55.19 43.99
N ILE A 279 -26.65 -54.49 43.51
CA ILE A 279 -28.00 -54.53 44.09
C ILE A 279 -28.59 -55.94 43.93
N GLY A 280 -28.46 -56.56 42.76
CA GLY A 280 -28.93 -57.93 42.53
C GLY A 280 -28.25 -58.96 43.43
N GLU A 281 -26.93 -58.84 43.62
CA GLU A 281 -26.13 -59.73 44.46
C GLU A 281 -26.39 -59.47 45.96
N ALA A 282 -26.54 -58.21 46.37
CA ALA A 282 -26.91 -57.83 47.73
C ALA A 282 -28.34 -58.29 48.07
N ILE A 283 -29.31 -58.13 47.17
CA ILE A 283 -30.68 -58.60 47.35
C ILE A 283 -30.72 -60.13 47.36
N SER A 284 -30.02 -60.80 46.44
CA SER A 284 -29.92 -62.26 46.40
C SER A 284 -29.36 -62.81 47.72
N THR A 285 -28.25 -62.24 48.19
CA THR A 285 -27.61 -62.65 49.45
C THR A 285 -28.46 -62.30 50.67
N ALA A 286 -29.08 -61.11 50.69
CA ALA A 286 -29.93 -60.64 51.78
C ALA A 286 -31.26 -61.40 51.89
N ILE A 287 -31.76 -62.01 50.81
CA ILE A 287 -33.00 -62.80 50.79
C ILE A 287 -32.71 -64.31 50.94
N ALA A 288 -31.59 -64.80 50.40
CA ALA A 288 -31.24 -66.22 50.43
C ALA A 288 -31.12 -66.76 51.87
N GLU A 289 -30.47 -66.00 52.77
CA GLU A 289 -30.27 -66.45 54.14
C GLU A 289 -31.56 -66.45 54.98
N PRO A 290 -32.42 -65.41 54.94
CA PRO A 290 -33.77 -65.45 55.49
C PRO A 290 -34.66 -66.57 54.93
N MET A 291 -34.66 -66.79 53.61
CA MET A 291 -35.46 -67.85 52.98
C MET A 291 -35.00 -69.24 53.38
N LYS A 292 -33.70 -69.45 53.52
CA LYS A 292 -33.14 -70.70 54.04
C LYS A 292 -33.57 -70.93 55.50
N ARG A 293 -33.50 -69.90 56.34
CA ARG A 293 -33.97 -69.97 57.75
C ARG A 293 -35.50 -70.18 57.84
N VAL A 294 -36.29 -69.62 56.94
CA VAL A 294 -37.74 -69.88 56.84
C VAL A 294 -38.01 -71.33 56.42
N GLY A 295 -37.25 -71.89 55.48
CA GLY A 295 -37.34 -73.30 55.08
C GLY A 295 -37.00 -74.25 56.24
N GLU A 296 -35.90 -73.99 56.95
CA GLU A 296 -35.49 -74.75 58.15
C GLU A 296 -36.52 -74.60 59.30
N ALA A 297 -37.11 -73.42 59.49
CA ALA A 297 -38.14 -73.20 60.49
C ALA A 297 -39.51 -73.83 60.15
N MET A 298 -39.87 -73.88 58.86
CA MET A 298 -41.05 -74.62 58.39
C MET A 298 -40.89 -76.13 58.56
N GLU A 299 -39.68 -76.66 58.40
CA GLU A 299 -39.35 -78.06 58.68
C GLU A 299 -39.47 -78.41 60.18
N VAL A 300 -39.12 -77.46 61.06
CA VAL A 300 -39.32 -77.58 62.52
C VAL A 300 -40.81 -77.41 62.93
N THR A 301 -41.59 -76.62 62.18
CA THR A 301 -43.02 -76.35 62.46
C THR A 301 -43.94 -77.52 62.08
N ALA A 302 -43.49 -78.46 61.25
CA ALA A 302 -44.20 -79.72 60.98
C ALA A 302 -44.41 -80.59 62.24
N ARG A 303 -43.82 -80.22 63.39
CA ARG A 303 -43.96 -80.92 64.68
C ARG A 303 -44.54 -80.09 65.86
N GLY A 304 -45.02 -78.87 65.65
CA GLY A 304 -45.93 -78.20 66.60
C GLY A 304 -45.68 -76.73 66.96
N ASN A 305 -46.79 -76.02 67.18
CA ASN A 305 -47.02 -74.63 67.65
C ASN A 305 -46.79 -73.45 66.67
N GLY A 306 -47.91 -72.85 66.23
CA GLY A 306 -47.97 -71.76 65.25
C GLY A 306 -47.76 -70.33 65.76
N ASP A 307 -47.68 -70.10 67.08
CA ASP A 307 -47.49 -68.75 67.64
C ASP A 307 -46.05 -68.22 67.47
N GLN A 308 -45.08 -69.10 67.25
CA GLN A 308 -43.66 -68.74 67.10
C GLN A 308 -43.33 -68.18 65.70
N VAL A 309 -44.16 -68.48 64.70
CA VAL A 309 -43.99 -68.03 63.32
C VAL A 309 -44.25 -66.52 63.18
N ASN A 310 -45.20 -65.97 63.94
CA ASN A 310 -45.56 -64.56 63.84
C ASN A 310 -44.44 -63.65 64.39
N SER A 311 -43.84 -64.00 65.54
CA SER A 311 -42.67 -63.30 66.10
C SER A 311 -41.41 -63.46 65.24
N MET A 312 -41.23 -64.61 64.58
CA MET A 312 -40.12 -64.83 63.66
C MET A 312 -40.27 -64.00 62.38
N LEU A 313 -41.48 -63.92 61.81
CA LEU A 313 -41.77 -63.07 60.66
C LEU A 313 -41.62 -61.59 60.98
N GLU A 314 -42.02 -61.16 62.17
CA GLU A 314 -41.80 -59.79 62.65
C GLU A 314 -40.30 -59.49 62.77
N THR A 315 -39.53 -60.38 63.40
CA THR A 315 -38.06 -60.24 63.52
C THR A 315 -37.36 -60.26 62.15
N LEU A 316 -37.85 -61.08 61.20
CA LEU A 316 -37.33 -61.13 59.82
C LEU A 316 -37.69 -59.88 59.03
N LEU A 317 -38.90 -59.32 59.19
CA LEU A 317 -39.30 -58.06 58.56
C LEU A 317 -38.52 -56.88 59.14
N THR A 318 -38.32 -56.83 60.46
CA THR A 318 -37.48 -55.82 61.11
C THR A 318 -36.02 -55.96 60.67
N GLY A 319 -35.49 -57.18 60.61
CA GLY A 319 -34.13 -57.46 60.12
C GLY A 319 -33.94 -57.13 58.64
N PHE A 320 -34.96 -57.39 57.82
CA PHE A 320 -34.97 -57.03 56.40
C PHE A 320 -35.06 -55.52 56.21
N MET A 321 -35.96 -54.82 56.93
CA MET A 321 -36.04 -53.35 56.88
C MET A 321 -34.75 -52.69 57.36
N ALA A 322 -34.14 -53.18 58.43
CA ALA A 322 -32.84 -52.67 58.90
C ALA A 322 -31.73 -52.89 57.86
N LYS A 323 -31.68 -54.06 57.21
CA LYS A 323 -30.69 -54.34 56.16
C LYS A 323 -30.93 -53.52 54.89
N LEU A 324 -32.20 -53.31 54.53
CA LEU A 324 -32.60 -52.50 53.37
C LEU A 324 -32.30 -51.02 53.61
N GLU A 325 -32.55 -50.51 54.81
CA GLU A 325 -32.19 -49.15 55.22
C GLU A 325 -30.67 -48.94 55.30
N ASP A 326 -29.90 -49.93 55.77
CA ASP A 326 -28.43 -49.86 55.77
C ASP A 326 -27.86 -49.89 54.34
N THR A 327 -28.38 -50.77 53.47
CA THR A 327 -27.91 -50.90 52.07
C THR A 327 -28.31 -49.69 51.24
N PHE A 328 -29.58 -49.25 51.28
CA PHE A 328 -30.02 -48.06 50.54
C PHE A 328 -29.47 -46.77 51.14
N GLY A 329 -29.39 -46.67 52.47
CA GLY A 329 -28.87 -45.49 53.17
C GLY A 329 -27.36 -45.33 53.03
N GLY A 330 -26.60 -46.42 52.95
CA GLY A 330 -25.16 -46.41 52.64
C GLY A 330 -24.88 -46.05 51.18
N GLN A 331 -25.63 -46.64 50.24
CA GLN A 331 -25.47 -46.37 48.81
C GLN A 331 -25.89 -44.94 48.43
N MET A 332 -26.99 -44.43 49.00
CA MET A 332 -27.44 -43.03 48.79
C MET A 332 -26.42 -42.01 49.28
N ARG A 333 -25.78 -42.27 50.44
CA ARG A 333 -24.68 -41.41 50.92
C ARG A 333 -23.49 -41.42 49.97
N GLY A 334 -23.11 -42.59 49.44
CA GLY A 334 -22.05 -42.70 48.42
C GLY A 334 -22.36 -41.97 47.13
N ILE A 335 -23.60 -42.06 46.62
CA ILE A 335 -24.06 -41.32 45.44
C ILE A 335 -24.04 -39.81 45.70
N ASN A 336 -24.45 -39.37 46.89
CA ASN A 336 -24.45 -37.95 47.26
C ASN A 336 -23.02 -37.40 47.32
N GLU A 337 -22.07 -38.13 47.94
CA GLU A 337 -20.64 -37.77 47.94
C GLU A 337 -20.02 -37.73 46.55
N GLN A 338 -20.40 -38.64 45.66
CA GLN A 338 -19.86 -38.71 44.31
C GLN A 338 -20.45 -37.61 43.42
N MET A 339 -21.72 -37.25 43.61
CA MET A 339 -22.36 -36.10 42.97
C MET A 339 -21.73 -34.79 43.45
N GLN A 340 -21.46 -34.66 44.75
CA GLN A 340 -20.76 -33.50 45.33
C GLN A 340 -19.35 -33.34 44.75
N ARG A 341 -18.56 -34.43 44.68
CA ARG A 341 -17.23 -34.41 44.04
C ARG A 341 -17.26 -34.07 42.54
N SER A 342 -18.31 -34.49 41.83
CA SER A 342 -18.53 -34.09 40.43
C SER A 342 -18.84 -32.60 40.32
N MET A 343 -19.66 -32.05 41.22
CA MET A 343 -19.94 -30.61 41.27
C MET A 343 -18.69 -29.79 41.59
N ASP A 344 -17.86 -30.25 42.52
CA ASP A 344 -16.59 -29.59 42.87
C ASP A 344 -15.61 -29.61 41.69
N SER A 345 -15.53 -30.72 40.94
CA SER A 345 -14.69 -30.82 39.74
C SER A 345 -15.20 -29.91 38.60
N MET A 346 -16.51 -29.82 38.42
CA MET A 346 -17.14 -28.92 37.45
C MET A 346 -16.88 -27.45 37.79
N SER A 347 -16.93 -27.11 39.09
CA SER A 347 -16.60 -25.77 39.61
C SER A 347 -15.12 -25.43 39.40
N ALA A 348 -14.21 -26.39 39.60
CA ALA A 348 -12.79 -26.21 39.33
C ALA A 348 -12.49 -25.94 37.83
N VAL A 349 -13.18 -26.64 36.91
CA VAL A 349 -13.06 -26.40 35.46
C VAL A 349 -13.58 -24.99 35.10
N GLN A 350 -14.70 -24.55 35.67
CA GLN A 350 -15.21 -23.20 35.48
C GLN A 350 -14.23 -22.13 35.99
N SER A 351 -13.64 -22.35 37.16
CA SER A 351 -12.64 -21.45 37.73
C SER A 351 -11.37 -21.38 36.88
N SER A 352 -10.91 -22.52 36.36
CA SER A 352 -9.73 -22.58 35.48
C SER A 352 -9.96 -21.86 34.15
N LEU A 353 -11.17 -21.96 33.56
CA LEU A 353 -11.54 -21.21 32.35
C LEU A 353 -11.62 -19.70 32.60
N GLN A 354 -12.13 -19.27 33.75
CA GLN A 354 -12.13 -17.86 34.16
C GLN A 354 -10.72 -17.33 34.40
N GLY A 355 -9.83 -18.13 35.00
CA GLY A 355 -8.42 -17.79 35.17
C GLY A 355 -7.70 -17.62 33.82
N LEU A 356 -7.94 -18.52 32.88
CA LEU A 356 -7.35 -18.45 31.53
C LEU A 356 -7.83 -17.20 30.76
N LEU A 357 -9.10 -16.82 30.91
CA LEU A 357 -9.64 -15.56 30.39
C LEU A 357 -9.03 -14.32 31.05
N ALA A 358 -8.77 -14.36 32.36
CA ALA A 358 -8.14 -13.28 33.10
C ALA A 358 -6.65 -13.12 32.71
N ASP A 359 -5.92 -14.22 32.55
CA ASP A 359 -4.53 -14.22 32.09
C ASP A 359 -4.41 -13.68 30.67
N ILE A 360 -5.33 -14.03 29.77
CA ILE A 360 -5.37 -13.45 28.40
C ILE A 360 -5.58 -11.94 28.47
N LYS A 361 -6.48 -11.46 29.32
CA LYS A 361 -6.72 -10.01 29.48
C LYS A 361 -5.49 -9.29 30.05
N SER A 362 -4.88 -9.85 31.09
CA SER A 362 -3.69 -9.28 31.73
C SER A 362 -2.48 -9.26 30.79
N THR A 363 -2.25 -10.35 30.04
CA THR A 363 -1.15 -10.42 29.06
C THR A 363 -1.32 -9.39 27.95
N ASN A 364 -2.56 -9.12 27.53
CA ASN A 364 -2.85 -8.13 26.50
C ASN A 364 -2.67 -6.68 27.00
N GLU A 365 -3.08 -6.39 28.25
CA GLU A 365 -2.80 -5.10 28.91
C GLU A 365 -1.29 -4.89 29.12
N GLN A 366 -0.56 -5.94 29.52
CA GLN A 366 0.88 -5.88 29.77
C GLN A 366 1.68 -5.69 28.48
N ALA A 367 1.30 -6.35 27.38
CA ALA A 367 1.90 -6.15 26.06
C ALA A 367 1.69 -4.72 25.53
N SER A 368 0.48 -4.16 25.72
CA SER A 368 0.16 -2.77 25.36
C SER A 368 0.96 -1.75 26.19
N THR A 369 1.08 -1.99 27.49
CA THR A 369 1.83 -1.13 28.42
C THR A 369 3.33 -1.19 28.13
N GLN A 370 3.86 -2.38 27.85
CA GLN A 370 5.27 -2.56 27.50
C GLN A 370 5.62 -1.88 26.18
N MET A 371 4.74 -1.96 25.18
CA MET A 371 4.92 -1.26 23.90
C MET A 371 4.91 0.27 24.07
N THR A 372 4.03 0.79 24.94
CA THR A 372 3.96 2.21 25.28
C THR A 372 5.24 2.68 26.00
N GLY A 373 5.75 1.88 26.95
CA GLY A 373 7.00 2.18 27.65
C GLY A 373 8.23 2.19 26.72
N THR A 374 8.32 1.26 25.77
CA THR A 374 9.39 1.30 24.74
C THR A 374 9.30 2.52 23.82
N LEU A 375 8.09 3.00 23.54
CA LEU A 375 7.88 4.20 22.72
C LEU A 375 8.27 5.47 23.48
N GLU A 376 7.95 5.54 24.77
CA GLU A 376 8.34 6.63 25.67
C GLU A 376 9.88 6.70 25.84
N ASP A 377 10.54 5.56 26.02
CA ASP A 377 12.01 5.47 26.09
C ASP A 377 12.68 5.87 24.77
N ALA A 378 12.08 5.54 23.62
CA ALA A 378 12.57 5.95 22.31
C ALA A 378 12.44 7.47 22.11
N MET A 379 11.32 8.08 22.54
CA MET A 379 11.13 9.54 22.47
C MET A 379 12.07 10.29 23.42
N ARG A 380 12.31 9.77 24.64
CA ARG A 380 13.31 10.33 25.55
C ARG A 380 14.71 10.28 24.97
N LYS A 381 15.13 9.14 24.43
CA LYS A 381 16.44 9.02 23.76
C LYS A 381 16.57 9.96 22.56
N ALA A 382 15.50 10.18 21.80
CA ALA A 382 15.52 11.14 20.70
C ALA A 382 15.69 12.58 21.18
N ALA A 383 15.00 12.97 22.27
CA ALA A 383 15.12 14.28 22.88
C ALA A 383 16.54 14.53 23.46
N ASP A 384 17.10 13.54 24.16
CA ASP A 384 18.47 13.61 24.70
C ASP A 384 19.52 13.74 23.58
N ASN A 385 19.33 13.02 22.46
CA ASN A 385 20.23 13.09 21.32
C ASN A 385 20.16 14.45 20.59
N GLN A 386 18.98 15.09 20.60
CA GLN A 386 18.77 16.42 20.01
C GLN A 386 19.41 17.53 20.85
N GLN A 387 19.43 17.36 22.17
CA GLN A 387 20.13 18.26 23.09
C GLN A 387 21.66 18.12 22.97
N LEU A 388 22.17 16.89 22.84
CA LEU A 388 23.60 16.62 22.60
C LEU A 388 24.10 17.29 21.30
N LEU A 389 23.31 17.21 20.23
CA LEU A 389 23.61 17.88 18.95
C LEU A 389 23.66 19.41 19.08
N THR A 390 22.82 19.98 19.95
CA THR A 390 22.76 21.42 20.20
C THR A 390 23.98 21.90 20.98
N ASP A 391 24.46 21.12 21.93
CA ASP A 391 25.66 21.43 22.71
C ASP A 391 26.94 21.28 21.86
N GLN A 392 27.04 20.25 21.02
CA GLN A 392 28.14 20.09 20.07
C GLN A 392 28.22 21.25 19.06
N MET A 393 27.07 21.74 18.59
CA MET A 393 27.01 22.92 17.72
C MET A 393 27.53 24.20 18.41
N ARG A 394 27.27 24.35 19.72
CA ARG A 394 27.78 25.49 20.50
C ARG A 394 29.30 25.43 20.66
N GLU A 395 29.82 24.24 20.95
CA GLU A 395 31.25 23.98 21.11
C GLU A 395 32.00 24.23 19.78
N PHE A 396 31.46 23.74 18.67
CA PHE A 396 32.01 23.97 17.33
C PHE A 396 32.11 25.47 16.98
N VAL A 397 31.09 26.27 17.30
CA VAL A 397 31.10 27.72 17.05
C VAL A 397 32.12 28.44 17.92
N GLN A 398 32.35 27.98 19.16
CA GLN A 398 33.39 28.53 20.02
C GLN A 398 34.80 28.18 19.53
N ASP A 399 35.03 26.93 19.11
CA ASP A 399 36.31 26.53 18.53
C ASP A 399 36.60 27.25 17.22
N PHE A 400 35.58 27.47 16.38
CA PHE A 400 35.73 28.28 15.17
C PHE A 400 36.15 29.71 15.47
N ARG A 401 35.52 30.37 16.46
CA ARG A 401 35.93 31.72 16.90
C ARG A 401 37.37 31.75 17.43
N ARG A 402 37.78 30.72 18.17
CA ARG A 402 39.14 30.61 18.70
C ARG A 402 40.15 30.46 17.58
N LEU A 403 39.89 29.58 16.61
CA LEU A 403 40.76 29.32 15.46
C LEU A 403 40.98 30.59 14.62
N VAL A 404 39.92 31.36 14.37
CA VAL A 404 40.01 32.62 13.61
C VAL A 404 40.85 33.67 14.35
N THR A 405 40.72 33.75 15.67
CA THR A 405 41.49 34.70 16.50
C THR A 405 42.97 34.30 16.55
N GLU A 406 43.26 33.00 16.59
CA GLU A 406 44.61 32.45 16.62
C GLU A 406 45.33 32.64 15.28
N GLU A 407 44.62 32.44 14.15
CA GLU A 407 45.16 32.71 12.81
C GLU A 407 45.36 34.22 12.55
N GLN A 408 44.49 35.10 13.06
CA GLN A 408 44.71 36.55 13.00
C GLN A 408 45.97 36.98 13.76
N ASN A 409 46.22 36.40 14.94
CA ASN A 409 47.40 36.74 15.73
C ASN A 409 48.69 36.22 15.09
N LYS A 410 48.68 35.02 14.49
CA LYS A 410 49.82 34.51 13.70
C LYS A 410 50.11 35.38 12.48
N SER A 411 49.05 35.83 11.79
CA SER A 411 49.18 36.74 10.65
C SER A 411 49.81 38.08 11.06
N LYS A 412 49.41 38.63 12.22
CA LYS A 412 49.98 39.86 12.78
C LYS A 412 51.47 39.71 13.15
N GLN A 413 51.86 38.58 13.75
CA GLN A 413 53.27 38.30 14.04
C GLN A 413 54.13 38.18 12.78
N ALA A 414 53.63 37.48 11.75
CA ALA A 414 54.32 37.36 10.46
C ALA A 414 54.46 38.73 9.76
N MET A 415 53.46 39.60 9.93
CA MET A 415 53.48 40.98 9.42
C MET A 415 54.53 41.84 10.13
N ASP A 416 54.63 41.75 11.46
CA ASP A 416 55.61 42.51 12.26
C ASP A 416 57.06 42.07 11.96
N GLU A 417 57.28 40.78 11.73
CA GLU A 417 58.58 40.22 11.34
C GLU A 417 59.00 40.68 9.93
N ALA A 418 58.06 40.77 9.00
CA ALA A 418 58.28 41.31 7.66
C ALA A 418 58.60 42.83 7.69
N VAL A 419 57.92 43.60 8.56
CA VAL A 419 58.15 45.04 8.71
C VAL A 419 59.52 45.35 9.32
N MET A 420 60.00 44.55 10.30
CA MET A 420 61.36 44.71 10.82
C MET A 420 62.45 44.45 9.77
N LYS A 421 62.22 43.48 8.87
CA LYS A 421 63.16 43.15 7.79
C LYS A 421 63.29 44.30 6.79
N VAL A 422 62.17 44.95 6.45
CA VAL A 422 62.11 46.13 5.58
C VAL A 422 62.79 47.35 6.21
N LEU A 423 62.61 47.57 7.52
CA LEU A 423 63.24 48.68 8.24
C LEU A 423 64.78 48.59 8.26
N SER A 424 65.33 47.38 8.34
CA SER A 424 66.78 47.14 8.26
C SER A 424 67.36 47.44 6.86
N GLU A 425 66.56 47.23 5.81
CA GLU A 425 66.96 47.43 4.41
C GLU A 425 66.87 48.91 3.99
N VAL A 426 65.96 49.66 4.61
CA VAL A 426 65.78 51.11 4.43
C VAL A 426 66.90 51.93 5.10
N ALA A 427 67.44 51.50 6.25
CA ALA A 427 68.54 52.18 6.93
C ALA A 427 69.83 52.23 6.08
N THR A 428 70.10 51.17 5.31
CA THR A 428 71.25 51.06 4.40
C THR A 428 71.11 51.98 3.18
N SER A 429 69.88 52.35 2.83
CA SER A 429 69.53 53.18 1.67
C SER A 429 69.52 54.69 1.96
N MET A 430 69.50 55.11 3.23
CA MET A 430 69.49 56.52 3.65
C MET A 430 70.83 57.25 3.46
N ALA A 431 71.96 56.54 3.33
CA ALA A 431 73.28 57.16 3.15
C ALA A 431 73.49 57.81 1.76
N GLY A 432 72.65 57.48 0.76
CA GLY A 432 72.75 58.03 -0.60
C GLY A 432 71.81 59.21 -0.91
N LEU A 433 70.95 59.60 0.03
CA LEU A 433 69.77 60.44 -0.23
C LEU A 433 69.93 61.92 0.13
N GLU A 434 71.13 62.37 0.49
CA GLU A 434 71.40 63.78 0.81
C GLU A 434 71.52 64.66 -0.45
N ASN A 435 71.93 64.09 -1.59
CA ASN A 435 72.06 64.84 -2.86
C ASN A 435 70.73 65.02 -3.63
N VAL A 436 69.71 64.20 -3.35
CA VAL A 436 68.41 64.25 -4.07
C VAL A 436 67.41 65.19 -3.38
N ARG A 437 67.63 65.53 -2.10
CA ARG A 437 66.69 66.25 -1.24
C ARG A 437 66.37 67.70 -1.62
N LYS A 438 67.15 68.35 -2.49
CA LYS A 438 66.88 69.75 -2.89
C LYS A 438 65.94 69.88 -4.09
N ALA A 439 65.71 68.81 -4.85
CA ALA A 439 64.86 68.85 -6.05
C ALA A 439 63.41 68.35 -5.82
N ALA A 440 63.15 67.57 -4.76
CA ALA A 440 61.86 66.90 -4.54
C ALA A 440 60.85 67.66 -3.66
N ALA A 441 61.21 68.82 -3.10
CA ALA A 441 60.34 69.53 -2.15
C ALA A 441 59.11 70.20 -2.79
N VAL A 442 59.03 70.28 -4.13
CA VAL A 442 57.92 70.92 -4.85
C VAL A 442 56.88 69.90 -5.36
N ASP A 443 57.25 68.63 -5.51
CA ASP A 443 56.34 67.56 -6.02
C ASP A 443 55.53 66.87 -4.91
N GLU A 444 56.04 66.85 -3.68
CA GLU A 444 55.47 66.08 -2.56
C GLU A 444 54.13 66.65 -2.04
N HIS A 445 53.86 67.95 -2.20
CA HIS A 445 52.59 68.54 -1.78
C HIS A 445 51.41 68.13 -2.68
N GLY A 446 51.62 68.05 -4.01
CA GLY A 446 50.57 67.60 -4.93
C GLY A 446 50.26 66.11 -4.78
N ARG A 447 51.28 65.30 -4.47
CA ARG A 447 51.13 63.85 -4.28
C ARG A 447 50.35 63.50 -3.01
N ASN A 448 50.57 64.23 -1.90
CA ASN A 448 49.86 64.00 -0.64
C ASN A 448 48.38 64.42 -0.70
N ASP A 449 48.04 65.50 -1.40
CA ASP A 449 46.65 65.91 -1.61
C ASP A 449 45.88 64.90 -2.48
N LEU A 450 46.53 64.38 -3.53
CA LEU A 450 45.97 63.32 -4.37
C LEU A 450 45.76 62.02 -3.57
N LEU A 451 46.72 61.63 -2.74
CA LEU A 451 46.64 60.43 -1.91
C LEU A 451 45.52 60.54 -0.85
N THR A 452 45.38 61.72 -0.22
CA THR A 452 44.34 61.99 0.77
C THR A 452 42.96 61.99 0.12
N SER A 453 42.84 62.58 -1.08
CA SER A 453 41.60 62.55 -1.87
C SER A 453 41.21 61.13 -2.27
N GLN A 454 42.15 60.35 -2.81
CA GLN A 454 41.93 58.95 -3.21
C GLN A 454 41.59 58.05 -2.02
N THR A 455 42.24 58.25 -0.88
CA THR A 455 41.96 57.48 0.35
C THR A 455 40.58 57.83 0.92
N THR A 456 40.19 59.10 0.88
CA THR A 456 38.85 59.54 1.31
C THR A 456 37.76 59.00 0.38
N GLN A 457 38.02 58.94 -0.94
CA GLN A 457 37.13 58.30 -1.91
C GLN A 457 37.03 56.78 -1.71
N LEU A 458 38.13 56.08 -1.41
CA LEU A 458 38.14 54.65 -1.13
C LEU A 458 37.39 54.31 0.16
N VAL A 459 37.64 55.06 1.24
CA VAL A 459 36.95 54.87 2.52
C VAL A 459 35.47 55.21 2.38
N GLY A 460 35.13 56.30 1.69
CA GLY A 460 33.74 56.65 1.39
C GLY A 460 33.04 55.61 0.50
N GLY A 461 33.75 55.04 -0.48
CA GLY A 461 33.25 53.97 -1.35
C GLY A 461 33.01 52.65 -0.60
N LEU A 462 33.91 52.29 0.33
CA LEU A 462 33.76 51.13 1.20
C LEU A 462 32.58 51.30 2.17
N THR A 463 32.42 52.49 2.77
CA THR A 463 31.25 52.77 3.62
C THR A 463 29.96 52.68 2.83
N ALA A 464 29.89 53.24 1.61
CA ALA A 464 28.72 53.13 0.74
C ALA A 464 28.44 51.68 0.32
N GLN A 465 29.48 50.89 0.03
CA GLN A 465 29.33 49.46 -0.29
C GLN A 465 28.85 48.64 0.90
N VAL A 466 29.34 48.90 2.12
CA VAL A 466 28.87 48.25 3.35
C VAL A 466 27.42 48.61 3.65
N ASP A 467 27.02 49.87 3.43
CA ASP A 467 25.65 50.33 3.64
C ASP A 467 24.68 49.71 2.61
N THR A 468 25.14 49.55 1.38
CA THR A 468 24.41 48.85 0.31
C THR A 468 24.27 47.36 0.63
N LEU A 469 25.32 46.70 1.14
CA LEU A 469 25.29 45.30 1.57
C LEU A 469 24.37 45.09 2.76
N LEU A 470 24.42 45.96 3.77
CA LEU A 470 23.52 45.93 4.93
C LEU A 470 22.06 46.10 4.50
N SER A 471 21.81 47.02 3.57
CA SER A 471 20.47 47.21 2.99
C SER A 471 19.99 45.97 2.22
N ALA A 472 20.86 45.35 1.41
CA ALA A 472 20.54 44.14 0.67
C ALA A 472 20.30 42.93 1.60
N VAL A 473 21.09 42.78 2.66
CA VAL A 473 20.90 41.74 3.67
C VAL A 473 19.60 41.97 4.44
N SER A 474 19.30 43.21 4.84
CA SER A 474 18.04 43.55 5.49
C SER A 474 16.83 43.25 4.60
N ASP A 475 16.89 43.60 3.32
CA ASP A 475 15.83 43.28 2.35
C ASP A 475 15.67 41.76 2.18
N GLN A 476 16.79 41.03 2.13
CA GLN A 476 16.79 39.57 2.02
C GLN A 476 16.23 38.89 3.28
N VAL A 477 16.55 39.37 4.48
CA VAL A 477 15.96 38.88 5.73
C VAL A 477 14.45 39.12 5.73
N THR A 478 14.01 40.30 5.29
CA THR A 478 12.58 40.63 5.21
C THR A 478 11.84 39.72 4.20
N LYS A 479 12.44 39.46 3.04
CA LYS A 479 11.91 38.51 2.04
C LYS A 479 11.87 37.08 2.58
N THR A 480 12.91 36.66 3.29
CA THR A 480 12.98 35.33 3.90
C THR A 480 11.90 35.16 4.98
N GLN A 481 11.67 36.20 5.79
CA GLN A 481 10.61 36.19 6.79
C GLN A 481 9.22 36.10 6.15
N ARG A 482 8.95 36.87 5.09
CA ARG A 482 7.69 36.73 4.33
C ARG A 482 7.52 35.33 3.72
N ASN A 483 8.60 34.72 3.23
CA ASN A 483 8.53 33.35 2.72
C ASN A 483 8.26 32.34 3.84
N ILE A 484 8.83 32.53 5.03
CA ILE A 484 8.55 31.68 6.20
C ILE A 484 7.09 31.84 6.62
N ASP A 485 6.56 33.07 6.66
CA ASP A 485 5.17 33.33 6.98
C ASP A 485 4.22 32.69 5.95
N ALA A 486 4.53 32.82 4.65
CA ALA A 486 3.77 32.18 3.58
C ALA A 486 3.83 30.64 3.64
N LEU A 487 5.00 30.07 3.95
CA LEU A 487 5.14 28.63 4.17
C LEU A 487 4.36 28.17 5.41
N GLY A 488 4.35 28.97 6.48
CA GLY A 488 3.58 28.71 7.68
C GLY A 488 2.07 28.72 7.40
N GLU A 489 1.58 29.71 6.66
CA GLU A 489 0.18 29.83 6.25
C GLU A 489 -0.26 28.66 5.36
N VAL A 490 0.53 28.32 4.34
CA VAL A 490 0.26 27.17 3.46
C VAL A 490 0.30 25.85 4.25
N SER A 491 1.27 25.69 5.16
CA SER A 491 1.37 24.49 5.99
C SER A 491 0.17 24.35 6.93
N LEU A 492 -0.27 25.44 7.55
CA LEU A 492 -1.48 25.45 8.38
C LEU A 492 -2.73 25.11 7.57
N HIS A 493 -2.86 25.68 6.36
CA HIS A 493 -3.97 25.35 5.47
C HIS A 493 -3.94 23.89 4.99
N ALA A 494 -2.77 23.34 4.70
CA ALA A 494 -2.59 21.94 4.31
C ALA A 494 -2.93 21.00 5.48
N ILE A 495 -2.52 21.34 6.71
CA ILE A 495 -2.87 20.58 7.91
C ILE A 495 -4.38 20.61 8.16
N ASP A 496 -5.03 21.76 8.02
CA ASP A 496 -6.50 21.86 8.16
C ASP A 496 -7.22 21.06 7.06
N GLY A 497 -6.78 21.17 5.81
CA GLY A 497 -7.31 20.38 4.70
C GLY A 497 -7.13 18.88 4.89
N MET A 498 -5.99 18.45 5.44
CA MET A 498 -5.71 17.05 5.77
C MET A 498 -6.57 16.57 6.95
N ASN A 499 -6.79 17.39 7.97
CA ASN A 499 -7.66 17.07 9.09
C ASN A 499 -9.12 16.92 8.63
N GLN A 500 -9.60 17.83 7.78
CA GLN A 500 -10.92 17.71 7.14
C GLN A 500 -11.01 16.48 6.24
N GLY A 501 -9.94 16.16 5.50
CA GLY A 501 -9.84 14.93 4.70
C GLY A 501 -9.96 13.68 5.55
N ALA A 502 -9.25 13.62 6.69
CA ALA A 502 -9.31 12.52 7.65
C ALA A 502 -10.70 12.36 8.27
N LEU A 503 -11.36 13.46 8.66
CA LEU A 503 -12.74 13.44 9.14
C LEU A 503 -13.71 12.90 8.09
N THR A 504 -13.55 13.32 6.83
CA THR A 504 -14.38 12.85 5.72
C THR A 504 -14.14 11.36 5.44
N MET A 505 -12.89 10.90 5.48
CA MET A 505 -12.55 9.47 5.37
C MET A 505 -13.14 8.65 6.51
N GLY A 506 -13.10 9.16 7.75
CA GLY A 506 -13.74 8.52 8.90
C GLY A 506 -15.25 8.36 8.71
N ALA A 507 -15.93 9.42 8.26
CA ALA A 507 -17.36 9.36 7.97
C ALA A 507 -17.69 8.38 6.82
N ALA A 508 -16.85 8.34 5.78
CA ALA A 508 -17.00 7.38 4.69
C ALA A 508 -16.83 5.93 5.16
N ALA A 509 -15.82 5.65 5.99
CA ALA A 509 -15.60 4.33 6.57
C ALA A 509 -16.80 3.86 7.41
N GLN A 510 -17.37 4.76 8.22
CA GLN A 510 -18.55 4.45 9.03
C GLN A 510 -19.81 4.19 8.17
N ARG A 511 -19.98 4.92 7.06
CA ARG A 511 -21.04 4.63 6.08
C ARG A 511 -20.82 3.26 5.40
N PHE A 512 -19.58 2.89 5.10
CA PHE A 512 -19.24 1.57 4.58
C PHE A 512 -19.54 0.45 5.58
N GLU A 513 -19.21 0.62 6.85
CA GLU A 513 -19.54 -0.32 7.92
C GLU A 513 -21.06 -0.51 8.06
N THR A 514 -21.81 0.60 8.03
CA THR A 514 -23.29 0.58 8.06
C THR A 514 -23.87 -0.13 6.83
N ALA A 515 -23.29 0.07 5.65
CA ALA A 515 -23.71 -0.65 4.44
C ALA A 515 -23.38 -2.15 4.53
N GLY A 516 -22.20 -2.51 5.05
CA GLY A 516 -21.79 -3.91 5.24
C GLY A 516 -22.69 -4.67 6.22
N THR A 517 -23.07 -4.03 7.32
CA THR A 517 -24.03 -4.58 8.28
C THR A 517 -25.43 -4.76 7.67
N ALA A 518 -25.90 -3.80 6.86
CA ALA A 518 -27.16 -3.94 6.13
C ALA A 518 -27.16 -5.13 5.15
N VAL A 519 -26.08 -5.31 4.38
CA VAL A 519 -25.92 -6.45 3.47
C VAL A 519 -25.91 -7.78 4.24
N THR A 520 -25.21 -7.83 5.37
CA THR A 520 -25.18 -9.02 6.24
C THR A 520 -26.58 -9.37 6.75
N GLY A 521 -27.36 -8.37 7.18
CA GLY A 521 -28.74 -8.58 7.61
C GLY A 521 -29.67 -9.07 6.49
N VAL A 522 -29.45 -8.65 5.24
CA VAL A 522 -30.18 -9.19 4.08
C VAL A 522 -29.84 -10.66 3.85
N LEU A 523 -28.56 -11.04 3.92
CA LEU A 523 -28.12 -12.43 3.76
C LEU A 523 -28.69 -13.37 4.84
N GLU A 524 -28.76 -12.90 6.09
CA GLU A 524 -29.38 -13.64 7.19
C GLU A 524 -30.88 -13.85 6.94
N ARG A 525 -31.60 -12.79 6.52
CA ARG A 525 -33.02 -12.91 6.14
C ARG A 525 -33.24 -13.84 4.96
N SER A 526 -32.36 -13.82 3.96
CA SER A 526 -32.43 -14.76 2.84
C SER A 526 -32.24 -16.21 3.29
N THR A 527 -31.35 -16.45 4.25
CA THR A 527 -31.13 -17.78 4.85
C THR A 527 -32.39 -18.27 5.57
N ASN A 528 -33.03 -17.41 6.37
CA ASN A 528 -34.28 -17.72 7.05
C ASN A 528 -35.43 -18.04 6.06
N VAL A 529 -35.50 -17.32 4.93
CA VAL A 529 -36.48 -17.60 3.87
C VAL A 529 -36.24 -18.96 3.23
N VAL A 530 -34.98 -19.35 3.00
CA VAL A 530 -34.62 -20.67 2.45
C VAL A 530 -35.00 -21.78 3.43
N GLU A 531 -34.76 -21.60 4.73
CA GLU A 531 -35.21 -22.56 5.76
C GLU A 531 -36.73 -22.68 5.80
N ALA A 532 -37.46 -21.56 5.80
CA ALA A 532 -38.92 -21.57 5.78
C ALA A 532 -39.48 -22.25 4.53
N LEU A 533 -38.88 -22.03 3.36
CA LEU A 533 -39.22 -22.72 2.11
C LEU A 533 -38.95 -24.22 2.18
N SER A 534 -37.81 -24.61 2.74
CA SER A 534 -37.45 -26.03 2.93
C SER A 534 -38.44 -26.74 3.85
N SER A 535 -38.76 -26.12 4.99
CA SER A 535 -39.76 -26.64 5.92
C SER A 535 -41.15 -26.72 5.29
N ALA A 536 -41.59 -25.69 4.58
CA ALA A 536 -42.87 -25.70 3.89
C ALA A 536 -42.94 -26.80 2.83
N SER A 537 -41.85 -27.03 2.08
CA SER A 537 -41.74 -28.11 1.10
C SER A 537 -41.84 -29.49 1.75
N ALA A 538 -41.19 -29.69 2.90
CA ALA A 538 -41.29 -30.94 3.65
C ALA A 538 -42.72 -31.21 4.14
N THR A 539 -43.39 -30.20 4.69
CA THR A 539 -44.79 -30.30 5.13
C THR A 539 -45.73 -30.58 3.96
N LEU A 540 -45.53 -29.90 2.83
CA LEU A 540 -46.28 -30.13 1.60
C LEU A 540 -46.12 -31.55 1.09
N ARG A 541 -44.89 -32.08 1.09
CA ARG A 541 -44.60 -33.45 0.68
C ARG A 541 -45.27 -34.46 1.59
N ALA A 542 -45.24 -34.23 2.91
CA ALA A 542 -45.93 -35.07 3.88
C ALA A 542 -47.46 -35.04 3.69
N ALA A 543 -48.04 -33.85 3.47
CA ALA A 543 -49.46 -33.70 3.19
C ALA A 543 -49.86 -34.39 1.87
N SER A 544 -49.05 -34.29 0.81
CA SER A 544 -49.31 -35.00 -0.46
C SER A 544 -49.31 -36.52 -0.27
N VAL A 545 -48.38 -37.06 0.52
CA VAL A 545 -48.35 -38.50 0.84
C VAL A 545 -49.58 -38.92 1.64
N ALA A 546 -49.98 -38.12 2.65
CA ALA A 546 -51.17 -38.40 3.46
C ALA A 546 -52.46 -38.38 2.62
N VAL A 547 -52.58 -37.42 1.69
CA VAL A 547 -53.72 -37.36 0.75
C VAL A 547 -53.73 -38.57 -0.18
N GLN A 548 -52.56 -38.98 -0.70
CA GLN A 548 -52.46 -40.15 -1.57
C GLN A 548 -52.85 -41.45 -0.85
N GLN A 549 -52.37 -41.65 0.38
CA GLN A 549 -52.79 -42.78 1.22
C GLN A 549 -54.28 -42.74 1.57
N GLY A 550 -54.84 -41.55 1.85
CA GLY A 550 -56.26 -41.36 2.09
C GLY A 550 -57.12 -41.81 0.90
N PHE A 551 -56.72 -41.46 -0.33
CA PHE A 551 -57.40 -41.91 -1.55
C PHE A 551 -57.27 -43.42 -1.80
N GLU A 552 -56.12 -44.03 -1.53
CA GLU A 552 -55.95 -45.49 -1.63
C GLU A 552 -56.82 -46.23 -0.62
N GLN A 553 -56.84 -45.77 0.64
CA GLN A 553 -57.66 -46.35 1.70
C GLN A 553 -59.16 -46.18 1.39
N TYR A 554 -59.56 -45.04 0.84
CA TYR A 554 -60.93 -44.79 0.41
C TYR A 554 -61.34 -45.69 -0.75
N ASP A 555 -60.51 -45.85 -1.79
CA ASP A 555 -60.82 -46.75 -2.92
C ASP A 555 -60.92 -48.22 -2.45
N SER A 556 -60.06 -48.63 -1.50
CA SER A 556 -60.14 -49.94 -0.87
C SER A 556 -61.44 -50.13 -0.08
N THR A 557 -61.80 -49.16 0.77
CA THR A 557 -63.03 -49.19 1.56
C THR A 557 -64.26 -49.20 0.64
N ARG A 558 -64.23 -48.41 -0.44
CA ARG A 558 -65.28 -48.41 -1.47
C ARG A 558 -65.45 -49.79 -2.10
N LYS A 559 -64.36 -50.43 -2.56
CA LYS A 559 -64.40 -51.79 -3.11
C LYS A 559 -64.95 -52.80 -2.11
N ALA A 560 -64.58 -52.69 -0.83
CA ALA A 560 -65.09 -53.56 0.22
C ALA A 560 -66.59 -53.37 0.45
N VAL A 561 -67.05 -52.12 0.51
CA VAL A 561 -68.48 -51.77 0.64
C VAL A 561 -69.27 -52.26 -0.57
N ASP A 562 -68.79 -52.04 -1.79
CA ASP A 562 -69.46 -52.48 -3.02
C ASP A 562 -69.60 -54.01 -3.05
N THR A 563 -68.54 -54.72 -2.65
CA THR A 563 -68.55 -56.19 -2.51
C THR A 563 -69.53 -56.66 -1.43
N GLN A 564 -69.58 -55.98 -0.28
CA GLN A 564 -70.52 -56.29 0.80
C GLN A 564 -71.98 -56.02 0.41
N VAL A 565 -72.26 -54.94 -0.32
CA VAL A 565 -73.60 -54.62 -0.83
C VAL A 565 -74.04 -55.67 -1.86
N VAL A 566 -73.15 -56.09 -2.76
CA VAL A 566 -73.43 -57.18 -3.71
C VAL A 566 -73.68 -58.50 -2.98
N ALA A 567 -72.88 -58.82 -1.97
CA ALA A 567 -73.07 -60.02 -1.14
C ALA A 567 -74.38 -59.99 -0.35
N LEU A 568 -74.75 -58.84 0.22
CA LEU A 568 -76.04 -58.61 0.89
C LEU A 568 -77.20 -58.76 -0.09
N MET A 569 -77.12 -58.18 -1.29
CA MET A 569 -78.13 -58.35 -2.34
C MET A 569 -78.29 -59.82 -2.74
N GLY A 570 -77.18 -60.55 -2.89
CA GLY A 570 -77.20 -61.99 -3.16
C GLY A 570 -77.83 -62.82 -2.03
N LEU A 571 -77.51 -62.49 -0.77
CA LEU A 571 -78.10 -63.12 0.42
C LEU A 571 -79.60 -62.84 0.54
N ILE A 572 -80.05 -61.63 0.20
CA ILE A 572 -81.48 -61.28 0.18
C ILE A 572 -82.21 -62.09 -0.88
N ASP A 573 -81.64 -62.24 -2.07
CA ASP A 573 -82.27 -62.96 -3.18
C ASP A 573 -82.32 -64.48 -2.92
N ALA A 574 -81.32 -65.02 -2.22
CA ALA A 574 -81.30 -66.40 -1.70
C ALA A 574 -82.32 -66.59 -0.57
N ALA A 575 -82.35 -65.69 0.43
CA ALA A 575 -83.27 -65.75 1.56
C ALA A 575 -84.75 -65.62 1.14
N LYS A 576 -85.03 -64.79 0.12
CA LYS A 576 -86.37 -64.66 -0.50
C LYS A 576 -86.84 -65.94 -1.19
N LYS A 577 -85.92 -66.80 -1.62
CA LYS A 577 -86.20 -68.10 -2.25
C LYS A 577 -86.41 -69.24 -1.26
N GLU A 578 -85.83 -69.18 -0.06
CA GLU A 578 -85.62 -70.40 0.75
C GLU A 578 -86.38 -70.48 2.09
N ALA A 579 -86.84 -69.38 2.71
CA ALA A 579 -87.74 -69.46 3.86
C ALA A 579 -88.49 -68.14 4.09
N GLY A 580 -89.76 -68.22 4.50
CA GLY A 580 -90.64 -67.08 4.75
C GLY A 580 -90.12 -66.13 5.84
N ILE A 581 -89.30 -65.17 5.42
CA ILE A 581 -88.91 -64.01 6.21
C ILE A 581 -89.89 -62.87 5.89
N SER A 582 -90.27 -62.08 6.91
CA SER A 582 -91.24 -61.00 6.77
C SER A 582 -90.81 -60.01 5.68
N GLN A 583 -91.77 -59.62 4.83
CA GLN A 583 -91.59 -58.58 3.80
C GLN A 583 -90.96 -57.29 4.38
N GLU A 584 -91.19 -57.06 5.68
CA GLU A 584 -90.63 -55.97 6.47
C GLU A 584 -89.10 -56.03 6.62
N LEU A 585 -88.49 -57.19 6.88
CA LEU A 585 -87.04 -57.31 7.00
C LEU A 585 -86.34 -57.04 5.67
N VAL A 586 -86.90 -57.56 4.57
CA VAL A 586 -86.40 -57.31 3.22
C VAL A 586 -86.51 -55.84 2.85
N ASN A 587 -87.62 -55.19 3.22
CA ASN A 587 -87.79 -53.74 3.03
C ASN A 587 -86.79 -52.92 3.88
N ASN A 588 -86.53 -53.31 5.13
CA ASN A 588 -85.57 -52.61 6.00
C ASN A 588 -84.12 -52.77 5.52
N ILE A 589 -83.74 -53.94 5.01
CA ILE A 589 -82.40 -54.14 4.43
C ILE A 589 -82.29 -53.39 3.09
N LYS A 590 -83.34 -53.37 2.27
CA LYS A 590 -83.36 -52.58 1.04
C LYS A 590 -83.24 -51.08 1.32
N ALA A 591 -83.96 -50.57 2.33
CA ALA A 591 -83.85 -49.20 2.80
C ALA A 591 -82.44 -48.89 3.33
N SER A 592 -81.82 -49.81 4.08
CA SER A 592 -80.44 -49.64 4.56
C SER A 592 -79.42 -49.64 3.43
N ALA A 593 -79.62 -50.46 2.38
CA ALA A 593 -78.77 -50.48 1.19
C ALA A 593 -78.94 -49.20 0.33
N GLU A 594 -80.17 -48.69 0.21
CA GLU A 594 -80.45 -47.40 -0.44
C GLU A 594 -79.82 -46.23 0.35
N GLU A 595 -79.92 -46.23 1.68
CA GLU A 595 -79.30 -45.19 2.51
C GLU A 595 -77.76 -45.28 2.47
N MET A 596 -77.17 -46.48 2.43
CA MET A 596 -75.73 -46.66 2.16
C MET A 596 -75.32 -46.10 0.80
N ARG A 597 -76.13 -46.33 -0.25
CA ARG A 597 -75.86 -45.80 -1.59
C ARG A 597 -75.95 -44.28 -1.65
N LYS A 598 -76.92 -43.71 -0.93
CA LYS A 598 -77.08 -42.28 -0.79
C LYS A 598 -75.91 -41.66 -0.01
N SER A 599 -75.49 -42.29 1.08
CA SER A 599 -74.30 -41.89 1.85
C SER A 599 -73.00 -41.99 1.02
N GLU A 600 -72.85 -43.00 0.15
CA GLU A 600 -71.73 -43.10 -0.79
C GLU A 600 -71.73 -41.96 -1.81
N THR A 601 -72.92 -41.59 -2.32
CA THR A 601 -73.08 -40.47 -3.26
C THR A 601 -72.79 -39.12 -2.58
N GLU A 602 -73.24 -38.91 -1.34
CA GLU A 602 -72.93 -37.72 -0.55
C GLU A 602 -71.44 -37.64 -0.20
N ALA A 603 -70.81 -38.75 0.18
CA ALA A 603 -69.37 -38.83 0.42
C ALA A 603 -68.56 -38.49 -0.83
N ARG A 604 -69.01 -38.93 -2.02
CA ARG A 604 -68.45 -38.53 -3.31
C ARG A 604 -68.52 -37.03 -3.54
N GLY A 605 -69.69 -36.43 -3.31
CA GLY A 605 -69.87 -34.99 -3.42
C GLY A 605 -68.96 -34.21 -2.47
N HIS A 606 -68.75 -34.72 -1.25
CA HIS A 606 -67.86 -34.11 -0.27
C HIS A 606 -66.38 -34.22 -0.67
N LEU A 607 -65.94 -35.37 -1.21
CA LEU A 607 -64.57 -35.54 -1.71
C LEU A 607 -64.27 -34.66 -2.92
N ASP A 608 -65.24 -34.47 -3.81
CA ASP A 608 -65.09 -33.58 -4.95
C ASP A 608 -64.96 -32.11 -4.49
N GLN A 609 -65.73 -31.70 -3.47
CA GLN A 609 -65.56 -30.40 -2.81
C GLN A 609 -64.18 -30.25 -2.14
N VAL A 610 -63.68 -31.30 -1.47
CA VAL A 610 -62.33 -31.30 -0.87
C VAL A 610 -61.26 -31.16 -1.95
N ASN A 611 -61.40 -31.84 -3.09
CA ASN A 611 -60.47 -31.72 -4.22
C ASN A 611 -60.46 -30.30 -4.80
N VAL A 612 -61.64 -29.71 -5.02
CA VAL A 612 -61.77 -28.30 -5.46
C VAL A 612 -61.14 -27.34 -4.43
N ALA A 613 -61.34 -27.58 -3.13
CA ALA A 613 -60.75 -26.77 -2.07
C ALA A 613 -59.22 -26.90 -2.03
N LEU A 614 -58.68 -28.10 -2.21
CA LEU A 614 -57.23 -28.35 -2.33
C LEU A 614 -56.63 -27.62 -3.53
N VAL A 615 -57.21 -27.77 -4.73
CA VAL A 615 -56.75 -27.09 -5.94
C VAL A 615 -56.74 -25.58 -5.75
N LYS A 616 -57.80 -25.03 -5.13
CA LYS A 616 -57.88 -23.61 -4.80
C LYS A 616 -56.80 -23.19 -3.81
N ALA A 617 -56.62 -23.93 -2.71
CA ALA A 617 -55.60 -23.64 -1.71
C ALA A 617 -54.17 -23.67 -2.29
N PHE A 618 -53.87 -24.63 -3.16
CA PHE A 618 -52.58 -24.71 -3.87
C PHE A 618 -52.36 -23.52 -4.81
N THR A 619 -53.41 -23.10 -5.52
CA THR A 619 -53.36 -21.95 -6.43
C THR A 619 -53.15 -20.66 -5.64
N ASP A 620 -53.89 -20.47 -4.55
CA ASP A 620 -53.78 -19.30 -3.66
C ASP A 620 -52.41 -19.24 -2.96
N PHE A 621 -51.88 -20.39 -2.56
CA PHE A 621 -50.53 -20.51 -2.03
C PHE A 621 -49.47 -20.14 -3.08
N GLY A 622 -49.57 -20.69 -4.30
CA GLY A 622 -48.66 -20.36 -5.39
C GLY A 622 -48.65 -18.86 -5.72
N ASN A 623 -49.83 -18.24 -5.79
CA ASN A 623 -49.98 -16.80 -6.01
C ASN A 623 -49.35 -15.98 -4.86
N SER A 624 -49.57 -16.40 -3.61
CA SER A 624 -48.98 -15.74 -2.44
C SER A 624 -47.45 -15.85 -2.42
N LEU A 625 -46.91 -17.00 -2.80
CA LEU A 625 -45.47 -17.24 -2.86
C LEU A 625 -44.80 -16.39 -3.95
N VAL A 626 -45.40 -16.32 -5.15
CA VAL A 626 -44.93 -15.42 -6.22
C VAL A 626 -44.99 -13.95 -5.78
N SER A 627 -46.06 -13.55 -5.09
CA SER A 627 -46.20 -12.20 -4.55
C SER A 627 -45.11 -11.88 -3.51
N GLN A 628 -44.86 -12.80 -2.58
CA GLN A 628 -43.85 -12.65 -1.54
C GLN A 628 -42.43 -12.57 -2.14
N VAL A 629 -42.12 -13.40 -3.14
CA VAL A 629 -40.84 -13.36 -3.86
C VAL A 629 -40.69 -12.03 -4.61
N LYS A 630 -41.73 -11.56 -5.32
CA LYS A 630 -41.71 -10.24 -5.97
C LYS A 630 -41.49 -9.11 -4.98
N SER A 631 -42.16 -9.14 -3.82
CA SER A 631 -41.98 -8.15 -2.76
C SER A 631 -40.55 -8.14 -2.24
N THR A 632 -39.99 -9.33 -1.98
CA THR A 632 -38.62 -9.48 -1.45
C THR A 632 -37.59 -8.99 -2.47
N ILE A 633 -37.79 -9.30 -3.76
CA ILE A 633 -36.93 -8.79 -4.84
C ILE A 633 -37.01 -7.27 -4.91
N ALA A 634 -38.21 -6.68 -4.88
CA ALA A 634 -38.38 -5.23 -4.92
C ALA A 634 -37.75 -4.53 -3.71
N GLU A 635 -37.82 -5.13 -2.53
CA GLU A 635 -37.18 -4.62 -1.31
C GLU A 635 -35.66 -4.74 -1.38
N THR A 636 -35.15 -5.85 -1.94
CA THR A 636 -33.71 -6.06 -2.20
C THR A 636 -33.18 -5.04 -3.21
N ASP A 637 -33.89 -4.81 -4.32
CA ASP A 637 -33.56 -3.78 -5.31
C ASP A 637 -33.52 -2.39 -4.68
N ARG A 638 -34.48 -2.07 -3.80
CA ARG A 638 -34.52 -0.79 -3.08
C ARG A 638 -33.32 -0.62 -2.16
N HIS A 639 -32.92 -1.67 -1.43
CA HIS A 639 -31.74 -1.63 -0.57
C HIS A 639 -30.43 -1.56 -1.37
N LEU A 640 -30.33 -2.27 -2.49
CA LEU A 640 -29.20 -2.16 -3.43
C LEU A 640 -29.10 -0.76 -4.04
N ALA A 641 -30.23 -0.18 -4.47
CA ALA A 641 -30.29 1.18 -4.99
C ALA A 641 -29.87 2.22 -3.94
N GLN A 642 -30.27 2.04 -2.68
CA GLN A 642 -29.80 2.89 -1.58
C GLN A 642 -28.30 2.71 -1.28
N GLY A 643 -27.82 1.47 -1.23
CA GLY A 643 -26.40 1.18 -1.00
C GLY A 643 -25.51 1.74 -2.11
N THR A 644 -25.89 1.54 -3.37
CA THR A 644 -25.21 2.13 -4.53
C THR A 644 -25.29 3.66 -4.55
N GLY A 645 -26.42 4.25 -4.15
CA GLY A 645 -26.55 5.70 -3.97
C GLY A 645 -25.58 6.26 -2.92
N HIS A 646 -25.46 5.59 -1.76
CA HIS A 646 -24.50 5.97 -0.72
C HIS A 646 -23.05 5.83 -1.19
N LEU A 647 -22.71 4.74 -1.89
CA LEU A 647 -21.39 4.53 -2.48
C LEU A 647 -21.03 5.62 -3.50
N ASN A 648 -21.96 5.96 -4.39
CA ASN A 648 -21.76 7.02 -5.37
C ASN A 648 -21.56 8.38 -4.68
N GLY A 649 -22.34 8.67 -3.63
CA GLY A 649 -22.17 9.86 -2.81
C GLY A 649 -20.79 9.94 -2.14
N VAL A 650 -20.29 8.82 -1.60
CA VAL A 650 -18.94 8.74 -1.01
C VAL A 650 -17.87 8.96 -2.07
N VAL A 651 -18.00 8.35 -3.26
CA VAL A 651 -17.06 8.54 -4.37
C VAL A 651 -17.05 10.01 -4.84
N GLN A 652 -18.20 10.66 -4.91
CA GLN A 652 -18.30 12.08 -5.25
C GLN A 652 -17.68 12.99 -4.17
N GLU A 653 -17.90 12.71 -2.88
CA GLU A 653 -17.25 13.43 -1.77
C GLU A 653 -15.73 13.28 -1.83
N LEU A 654 -15.23 12.07 -2.09
CA LEU A 654 -13.80 11.79 -2.24
C LEU A 654 -13.21 12.51 -3.46
N ALA A 655 -13.89 12.47 -4.60
CA ALA A 655 -13.48 13.18 -5.81
C ALA A 655 -13.44 14.71 -5.59
N SER A 656 -14.40 15.24 -4.82
CA SER A 656 -14.48 16.66 -4.46
C SER A 656 -13.38 17.06 -3.47
N ALA A 657 -13.04 16.18 -2.52
CA ALA A 657 -11.92 16.39 -1.60
C ALA A 657 -10.58 16.39 -2.34
N VAL A 658 -10.38 15.45 -3.27
CA VAL A 658 -9.17 15.40 -4.11
C VAL A 658 -9.06 16.63 -5.02
N GLN A 659 -10.17 17.09 -5.61
CA GLN A 659 -10.16 18.34 -6.39
C GLN A 659 -9.85 19.57 -5.54
N ARG A 660 -10.30 19.62 -4.28
CA ARG A 660 -9.95 20.69 -3.34
C ARG A 660 -8.45 20.68 -3.01
N MET A 661 -7.87 19.50 -2.75
CA MET A 661 -6.42 19.35 -2.54
C MET A 661 -5.58 19.69 -3.78
N LYS A 662 -6.14 19.59 -4.99
CA LYS A 662 -5.43 19.97 -6.22
C LYS A 662 -5.49 21.49 -6.51
N ARG A 663 -6.41 22.21 -5.87
CA ARG A 663 -6.63 23.67 -6.07
C ARG A 663 -6.02 24.52 -4.96
N ALA A 664 -5.88 23.98 -3.76
CA ALA A 664 -5.01 24.50 -2.71
C ALA A 664 -3.55 24.14 -3.03
#